data_AF-A0A543N9A7-F1
#
_entry.id   AF-A0A543N9A7-F1
#
_cell.length_a   1.000
_cell.length_b   1.000
_cell.length_c   1.000
_cell.angle_alpha   90.00
_cell.angle_beta   90.00
_cell.angle_gamma   90.00
#
_symmetry.space_group_name_H-M   'P 1'
#
loop_
_entity.id
_entity.type
_entity.pdbx_description
1 polymer ?
#
loop_
_entity_poly.entity_id
_entity_poly.type
_entity_poly.pdbx_seq_one_letter_code
_entity_poly.pdbx_strand_id
1 'polypeptide(L)'
;MAANHGLTIQQESDDAMRLVVSDTESSAVSVFWKPLPPQPPHTVGHQLTPPEHLEILIQAGPGDTSEATRELGEHLDTLRLPYTESEIEGITTAMPLLAHYSNPDPALDDWALLFRDHYLEHSVGFLLAMERAGIPPEWIFALAKGDRTYNRERIHATFHTRGYRSGLLDNTAINTPEAHGAELTDVTATLDAFIDTAHSAGRKVLVVDDGGLIARGYGAPDAERRVDAAVELTVSGIKRITQAGPLAIPVLNMARSHTKTSLGYPEIADSCLRRLRALIGDRKFIGRQVLLIGYGTLGCRLAPALRGLGCRVDVLDTDLPSLIAAAEAGYPTHRSTPDALRVTDPFLIIGTTGEQALTGDDLSFLSDGVFLAPFATRDFSILTETTSSTHDIPGVGRRVRLPGGNTVVLLGDGRSMNLFEADSIPNQGYDAYRAGTLIAAKHLCANADQIPPGLYRDPADAAIEAAGLFDAYYDRYLAHPTQCPKTTGMTTRERRQVNACVVGYGNAGRLHTQILTELGADITIIDPKHQDVPKGHHSFPHDVANLPTVRAAAIDLWSICCPTADHLPVLRAVLEHNPAARVLVEKPACQGHEIEEFTSLLATHPRARVLVNDQYQHSTVLPAFTDLLREYEGQAPITHAAITFTKDRTADIANGRFIDRTYGVLGYEWLHMLAVLSRVLPAPLVEAYFASIPEAAELWATYDPRLFVAALTERTTLDHPSEGRTRLELASSILGPSILLGTAPQPRSPWRRDIRTADDRHRHVRLETGNTRFTLHLEPVTAPGGWQLERNHHRLTAERDNHLLYDEVLEDSPLSTAIRYAMRSLLDEAPLPEVDLIPLRRIAALAEILRDRAPHDTPAFTVTNQ
;
A
#
# COMPACT_ATOMS: atom_id res chain seq x y z
N MET A 1 -8.18 35.58 -26.35
CA MET A 1 -6.73 35.82 -26.22
C MET A 1 -6.06 36.16 -27.55
N ALA A 2 -5.81 35.22 -28.48
CA ALA A 2 -5.00 35.51 -29.69
C ALA A 2 -5.48 36.75 -30.49
N ALA A 3 -6.78 36.86 -30.73
CA ALA A 3 -7.38 38.03 -31.38
C ALA A 3 -7.19 39.36 -30.61
N ASN A 4 -7.17 39.33 -29.27
CA ASN A 4 -6.97 40.51 -28.43
C ASN A 4 -5.53 41.08 -28.56
N HIS A 5 -4.57 40.20 -28.89
CA HIS A 5 -3.15 40.53 -29.02
C HIS A 5 -2.69 40.64 -30.48
N GLY A 6 -3.62 40.64 -31.45
CA GLY A 6 -3.28 40.67 -32.88
C GLY A 6 -2.48 39.45 -33.37
N LEU A 7 -2.60 38.32 -32.67
CA LEU A 7 -1.93 37.06 -32.99
C LEU A 7 -2.85 36.15 -33.81
N THR A 8 -2.27 35.40 -34.74
CA THR A 8 -2.95 34.32 -35.46
C THR A 8 -2.44 32.96 -35.01
N ILE A 9 -3.31 31.96 -35.00
CA ILE A 9 -2.99 30.59 -34.58
C ILE A 9 -2.59 29.79 -35.82
N GLN A 10 -1.42 29.16 -35.77
CA GLN A 10 -0.93 28.22 -36.78
C GLN A 10 -0.70 26.86 -36.11
N GLN A 11 -1.41 25.84 -36.57
CA GLN A 11 -1.18 24.46 -36.12
C GLN A 11 0.12 23.94 -36.78
N GLU A 12 1.08 23.46 -35.99
CA GLU A 12 2.34 22.88 -36.51
C GLU A 12 2.26 21.36 -36.66
N SER A 13 1.64 20.70 -35.68
CA SER A 13 1.47 19.25 -35.62
C SER A 13 0.25 18.90 -34.76
N ASP A 14 -0.06 17.62 -34.57
CA ASP A 14 -1.18 17.18 -33.70
C ASP A 14 -0.96 17.53 -32.21
N ASP A 15 0.27 17.87 -31.84
CA ASP A 15 0.75 18.11 -30.47
C ASP A 15 1.44 19.48 -30.29
N ALA A 16 1.40 20.35 -31.30
CA ALA A 16 2.01 21.69 -31.23
C ALA A 16 1.27 22.74 -32.06
N MET A 17 1.23 23.97 -31.53
CA MET A 17 0.77 25.16 -32.24
C MET A 17 1.66 26.37 -31.99
N ARG A 18 1.60 27.34 -32.90
CA ARG A 18 2.25 28.65 -32.78
C ARG A 18 1.24 29.77 -32.84
N LEU A 19 1.43 30.75 -31.98
CA LEU A 19 0.81 32.07 -32.07
C LEU A 19 1.82 32.98 -32.76
N VAL A 20 1.48 33.50 -33.94
CA VAL A 20 2.34 34.37 -34.78
C VAL A 20 1.75 35.77 -34.88
N VAL A 21 2.62 36.78 -34.95
CA VAL A 21 2.18 38.17 -35.17
C VAL A 21 1.66 38.29 -36.60
N SER A 22 0.46 38.83 -36.75
CA SER A 22 -0.14 39.12 -38.04
C SER A 22 0.78 40.09 -38.79
N ASP A 23 1.60 39.57 -39.73
CA ASP A 23 2.55 40.26 -40.65
C ASP A 23 4.01 39.76 -40.57
N THR A 24 4.34 38.82 -39.68
CA THR A 24 5.68 38.19 -39.64
C THR A 24 5.57 36.67 -39.46
N GLU A 25 6.40 35.87 -40.13
CA GLU A 25 6.52 34.43 -39.84
C GLU A 25 7.26 34.12 -38.51
N SER A 26 7.67 35.15 -37.76
CA SER A 26 8.22 34.97 -36.42
C SER A 26 7.13 34.62 -35.41
N SER A 27 7.31 33.48 -34.73
CA SER A 27 6.45 33.02 -33.64
C SER A 27 6.58 33.90 -32.41
N ALA A 28 5.45 34.39 -31.90
CA ALA A 28 5.35 35.13 -30.64
C ALA A 28 5.30 34.20 -29.43
N VAL A 29 4.57 33.08 -29.54
CA VAL A 29 4.45 32.05 -28.50
C VAL A 29 4.30 30.68 -29.17
N SER A 30 5.06 29.69 -28.73
CA SER A 30 4.90 28.28 -29.11
C SER A 30 4.26 27.53 -27.97
N VAL A 31 3.29 26.67 -28.28
CA VAL A 31 2.58 25.84 -27.30
C VAL A 31 2.68 24.40 -27.75
N PHE A 32 3.24 23.55 -26.89
CA PHE A 32 3.35 22.11 -27.10
C PHE A 32 2.50 21.40 -26.05
N TRP A 33 1.86 20.30 -26.39
CA TRP A 33 1.16 19.47 -25.40
C TRP A 33 1.43 17.99 -25.60
N LYS A 34 1.49 17.25 -24.50
CA LYS A 34 1.65 15.80 -24.53
C LYS A 34 0.63 15.14 -23.59
N PRO A 35 -0.17 14.19 -24.07
CA PRO A 35 -0.97 13.36 -23.18
C PRO A 35 -0.03 12.46 -22.39
N LEU A 36 -0.11 12.54 -21.06
CA LEU A 36 0.60 11.63 -20.18
C LEU A 36 -0.36 10.51 -19.76
N PRO A 37 0.11 9.25 -19.74
CA PRO A 37 -0.70 8.17 -19.22
C PRO A 37 -1.02 8.48 -17.75
N PRO A 38 -2.24 8.15 -17.30
CA PRO A 38 -2.65 8.41 -15.92
C PRO A 38 -1.65 7.76 -14.95
N GLN A 39 -0.95 8.58 -14.14
CA GLN A 39 -0.03 8.09 -13.10
C GLN A 39 -0.78 7.93 -11.77
N PRO A 40 -0.68 6.78 -11.09
CA PRO A 40 -1.37 6.56 -9.81
C PRO A 40 -0.97 7.62 -8.79
N PRO A 41 -1.93 8.21 -8.04
CA PRO A 41 -1.59 9.13 -6.95
C PRO A 41 -0.66 8.43 -5.94
N HIS A 42 0.39 9.13 -5.50
CA HIS A 42 1.48 8.55 -4.70
C HIS A 42 1.15 8.39 -3.20
N THR A 43 0.11 9.07 -2.73
CA THR A 43 -0.23 9.27 -1.31
C THR A 43 -1.66 8.85 -0.96
N VAL A 44 -2.47 8.52 -1.98
CA VAL A 44 -3.77 7.87 -1.82
C VAL A 44 -3.63 6.40 -2.23
N GLY A 45 -4.42 5.50 -1.64
CA GLY A 45 -4.35 4.07 -1.96
C GLY A 45 -4.54 3.81 -3.47
N HIS A 46 -4.01 2.68 -3.97
CA HIS A 46 -3.96 2.27 -5.38
C HIS A 46 -5.32 2.13 -6.12
N GLN A 47 -6.42 2.62 -5.53
CA GLN A 47 -7.79 2.55 -6.05
C GLN A 47 -8.22 3.71 -6.94
N LEU A 48 -7.48 4.81 -6.95
CA LEU A 48 -7.92 5.98 -7.69
C LEU A 48 -7.42 5.91 -9.12
N THR A 49 -8.36 5.80 -10.06
CA THR A 49 -8.08 5.97 -11.49
C THR A 49 -7.57 7.39 -11.70
N PRO A 50 -6.32 7.59 -12.11
CA PRO A 50 -5.81 8.95 -12.31
C PRO A 50 -6.52 9.55 -13.53
N PRO A 51 -6.84 10.85 -13.51
CA PRO A 51 -7.34 11.49 -14.71
C PRO A 51 -6.23 11.54 -15.77
N GLU A 52 -6.61 11.35 -17.04
CA GLU A 52 -5.75 11.72 -18.15
C GLU A 52 -5.42 13.21 -18.03
N HIS A 53 -4.14 13.56 -18.11
CA HIS A 53 -3.70 14.95 -18.04
C HIS A 53 -2.78 15.26 -19.22
N LEU A 54 -2.86 16.50 -19.67
CA LEU A 54 -2.00 17.06 -20.69
C LEU A 54 -0.89 17.84 -20.01
N GLU A 55 0.36 17.49 -20.30
CA GLU A 55 1.49 18.36 -20.01
C GLU A 55 1.54 19.41 -21.13
N ILE A 56 1.45 20.70 -20.77
CA ILE A 56 1.49 21.81 -21.74
C ILE A 56 2.74 22.64 -21.48
N LEU A 57 3.59 22.77 -22.50
CA LEU A 57 4.75 23.64 -22.49
C LEU A 57 4.45 24.90 -23.31
N ILE A 58 4.53 26.06 -22.66
CA ILE A 58 4.47 27.37 -23.33
C ILE A 58 5.88 27.93 -23.43
N GLN A 59 6.31 28.27 -24.64
CA GLN A 59 7.60 28.89 -24.92
C GLN A 59 7.38 30.26 -25.54
N ALA A 60 7.84 31.31 -24.88
CA ALA A 60 7.83 32.66 -25.44
C ALA A 60 8.88 32.80 -26.56
N GLY A 61 8.49 33.44 -27.65
CA GLY A 61 9.37 33.78 -28.77
C GLY A 61 10.22 35.03 -28.51
N PRO A 62 11.18 35.36 -29.39
CA PRO A 62 11.98 36.57 -29.26
C PRO A 62 11.14 37.83 -29.56
N GLY A 63 10.83 38.63 -28.55
CA GLY A 63 10.02 39.85 -28.64
C GLY A 63 9.17 40.04 -27.37
N ASP A 64 8.71 41.26 -27.07
CA ASP A 64 7.89 41.53 -25.87
C ASP A 64 6.45 41.03 -26.06
N THR A 65 6.27 39.71 -25.91
CA THR A 65 4.97 39.00 -25.94
C THR A 65 4.65 38.42 -24.56
N SER A 66 5.24 39.02 -23.52
CA SER A 66 5.14 38.62 -22.11
C SER A 66 3.70 38.62 -21.62
N GLU A 67 2.90 39.60 -22.03
CA GLU A 67 1.50 39.73 -21.61
C GLU A 67 0.58 38.66 -22.22
N ALA A 68 0.72 38.35 -23.52
CA ALA A 68 -0.04 37.28 -24.16
C ALA A 68 0.33 35.89 -23.60
N THR A 69 1.62 35.68 -23.30
CA THR A 69 2.12 34.46 -22.66
C THR A 69 1.55 34.34 -21.23
N ARG A 70 1.53 35.44 -20.48
CA ARG A 70 0.96 35.52 -19.13
C ARG A 70 -0.55 35.23 -19.14
N GLU A 71 -1.32 35.90 -20.00
CA GLU A 71 -2.78 35.69 -20.10
C GLU A 71 -3.11 34.25 -20.53
N LEU A 72 -2.31 33.64 -21.41
CA LEU A 72 -2.45 32.23 -21.78
C LEU A 72 -2.21 31.32 -20.57
N GLY A 73 -1.13 31.56 -19.82
CA GLY A 73 -0.82 30.84 -18.59
C GLY A 73 -1.96 30.93 -17.58
N GLU A 74 -2.43 32.15 -17.30
CA GLU A 74 -3.57 32.40 -16.40
C GLU A 74 -4.85 31.70 -16.86
N HIS A 75 -5.12 31.66 -18.17
CA HIS A 75 -6.28 30.95 -18.68
C HIS A 75 -6.14 29.43 -18.57
N LEU A 76 -4.98 28.87 -18.89
CA LEU A 76 -4.72 27.43 -18.70
C LEU A 76 -4.78 27.05 -17.22
N ASP A 77 -4.43 27.95 -16.30
CA ASP A 77 -4.58 27.73 -14.85
C ASP A 77 -6.03 27.48 -14.45
N THR A 78 -6.99 28.12 -15.15
CA THR A 78 -8.43 27.85 -14.95
C THR A 78 -8.89 26.51 -15.53
N LEU A 79 -8.10 25.89 -16.42
CA LEU A 79 -8.38 24.60 -17.07
C LEU A 79 -7.64 23.43 -16.42
N ARG A 80 -6.83 23.68 -15.38
CA ARG A 80 -6.12 22.64 -14.62
C ARG A 80 -7.11 21.71 -13.94
N LEU A 81 -6.82 20.40 -13.97
CA LEU A 81 -7.72 19.38 -13.44
C LEU A 81 -7.70 19.39 -11.90
N PRO A 82 -8.79 19.82 -11.22
CA PRO A 82 -8.88 19.67 -9.78
C PRO A 82 -8.92 18.19 -9.40
N TYR A 83 -8.82 17.90 -8.11
CA TYR A 83 -9.17 16.59 -7.59
C TYR A 83 -10.66 16.33 -7.80
N THR A 84 -10.97 15.14 -8.26
CA THR A 84 -12.33 14.61 -8.30
C THR A 84 -12.86 14.39 -6.89
N GLU A 85 -14.18 14.30 -6.73
CA GLU A 85 -14.81 13.98 -5.43
C GLU A 85 -14.27 12.68 -4.83
N SER A 86 -14.00 11.66 -5.66
CA SER A 86 -13.41 10.39 -5.23
C SER A 86 -11.97 10.56 -4.69
N GLU A 87 -11.16 11.42 -5.33
CA GLU A 87 -9.83 11.76 -4.83
C GLU A 87 -9.90 12.54 -3.51
N ILE A 88 -10.83 13.50 -3.39
CA ILE A 88 -11.08 14.26 -2.15
C ILE A 88 -11.53 13.33 -1.01
N GLU A 89 -12.44 12.39 -1.29
CA GLU A 89 -12.88 11.38 -0.34
C GLU A 89 -11.72 10.47 0.08
N GLY A 90 -10.85 10.09 -0.87
CA GLY A 90 -9.65 9.30 -0.62
C GLY A 90 -8.65 10.02 0.30
N ILE A 91 -8.39 11.31 0.07
CA ILE A 91 -7.55 12.14 0.93
C ILE A 91 -8.13 12.21 2.34
N THR A 92 -9.44 12.49 2.45
CA THR A 92 -10.13 12.62 3.74
C THR A 92 -10.15 11.30 4.51
N THR A 93 -10.40 10.18 3.83
CA THR A 93 -10.40 8.82 4.41
C THR A 93 -9.01 8.40 4.88
N ALA A 94 -7.95 8.88 4.21
CA ALA A 94 -6.57 8.68 4.62
C ALA A 94 -6.16 9.55 5.83
N MET A 95 -7.02 10.44 6.32
CA MET A 95 -6.78 11.31 7.48
C MET A 95 -7.89 11.18 8.55
N PRO A 96 -8.09 9.97 9.12
CA PRO A 96 -9.21 9.69 10.02
C PRO A 96 -9.17 10.47 11.34
N LEU A 97 -8.00 10.79 11.91
CA LEU A 97 -7.92 11.60 13.12
C LEU A 97 -8.33 13.04 12.83
N LEU A 98 -7.81 13.63 11.77
CA LEU A 98 -8.22 14.96 11.35
C LEU A 98 -9.73 15.01 11.09
N ALA A 99 -10.27 14.01 10.40
CA ALA A 99 -11.70 13.88 10.17
C ALA A 99 -12.49 13.77 11.50
N HIS A 100 -11.98 13.05 12.49
CA HIS A 100 -12.60 12.93 13.82
C HIS A 100 -12.70 14.28 14.55
N TYR A 101 -11.66 15.13 14.46
CA TYR A 101 -11.62 16.44 15.12
C TYR A 101 -12.21 17.60 14.29
N SER A 102 -12.68 17.33 13.07
CA SER A 102 -13.24 18.31 12.14
C SER A 102 -14.70 18.68 12.36
N ASN A 103 -15.32 18.29 13.48
CA ASN A 103 -16.71 18.65 13.78
C ASN A 103 -16.90 20.18 13.82
N PRO A 104 -18.08 20.69 13.43
CA PRO A 104 -18.40 22.11 13.54
C PRO A 104 -18.14 22.65 14.94
N ASP A 105 -17.47 23.80 15.01
CA ASP A 105 -17.09 24.47 16.23
C ASP A 105 -17.48 25.95 16.12
N PRO A 106 -18.46 26.42 16.92
CA PRO A 106 -18.91 27.82 16.88
C PRO A 106 -17.80 28.85 17.11
N ALA A 107 -16.67 28.45 17.72
CA ALA A 107 -15.52 29.33 17.89
C ALA A 107 -14.89 29.78 16.55
N LEU A 108 -15.22 29.13 15.43
CA LEU A 108 -14.71 29.46 14.10
C LEU A 108 -15.70 30.28 13.25
N ASP A 109 -16.96 30.44 13.68
CA ASP A 109 -18.03 31.04 12.88
C ASP A 109 -17.68 32.45 12.40
N ASP A 110 -16.97 33.22 13.22
CA ASP A 110 -16.56 34.60 12.97
C ASP A 110 -15.10 34.73 12.50
N TRP A 111 -14.48 33.64 12.05
CA TRP A 111 -13.07 33.65 11.60
C TRP A 111 -12.93 33.47 10.09
N ALA A 112 -11.92 34.12 9.52
CA ALA A 112 -11.37 33.87 8.21
C ALA A 112 -9.97 33.22 8.37
N LEU A 113 -9.55 32.43 7.38
CA LEU A 113 -8.30 31.68 7.42
C LEU A 113 -7.36 32.12 6.30
N LEU A 114 -6.17 32.58 6.69
CA LEU A 114 -4.99 32.67 5.84
C LEU A 114 -4.10 31.44 6.09
N PHE A 115 -3.95 30.57 5.10
CA PHE A 115 -3.14 29.37 5.20
C PHE A 115 -1.95 29.46 4.26
N ARG A 116 -0.72 29.41 4.77
CA ARG A 116 0.50 29.39 3.94
C ARG A 116 1.31 28.14 4.25
N ASP A 117 1.44 27.27 3.26
CA ASP A 117 2.14 25.98 3.43
C ASP A 117 2.61 25.40 2.09
N HIS A 118 3.30 24.26 2.15
CA HIS A 118 3.51 23.38 1.02
C HIS A 118 2.17 22.80 0.56
N TYR A 119 1.88 22.90 -0.75
CA TYR A 119 0.69 22.30 -1.34
C TYR A 119 0.95 20.80 -1.54
N LEU A 120 0.41 20.02 -0.61
CA LEU A 120 0.43 18.56 -0.57
C LEU A 120 -0.99 18.07 -0.30
N GLU A 121 -1.30 16.80 -0.52
CA GLU A 121 -2.65 16.28 -0.31
C GLU A 121 -3.15 16.47 1.12
N HIS A 122 -2.29 16.33 2.12
CA HIS A 122 -2.67 16.59 3.52
C HIS A 122 -3.04 18.05 3.78
N SER A 123 -2.64 18.98 2.90
CA SER A 123 -3.03 20.40 2.96
C SER A 123 -4.46 20.57 2.46
N VAL A 124 -4.88 19.78 1.46
CA VAL A 124 -6.29 19.67 1.05
C VAL A 124 -7.12 19.12 2.20
N GLY A 125 -6.70 18.00 2.79
CA GLY A 125 -7.39 17.41 3.95
C GLY A 125 -7.54 18.41 5.11
N PHE A 126 -6.49 19.19 5.41
CA PHE A 126 -6.54 20.21 6.46
C PHE A 126 -7.53 21.34 6.17
N LEU A 127 -7.53 21.92 4.97
CA LEU A 127 -8.47 23.01 4.65
C LEU A 127 -9.92 22.52 4.59
N LEU A 128 -10.15 21.31 4.09
CA LEU A 128 -11.47 20.67 4.16
C LEU A 128 -11.95 20.47 5.61
N ALA A 129 -11.03 20.14 6.51
CA ALA A 129 -11.34 20.03 7.93
C ALA A 129 -11.63 21.39 8.59
N MET A 130 -10.93 22.46 8.20
CA MET A 130 -11.22 23.84 8.64
C MET A 130 -12.58 24.31 8.12
N GLU A 131 -12.91 24.01 6.86
CA GLU A 131 -14.22 24.29 6.27
C GLU A 131 -15.33 23.57 7.04
N ARG A 132 -15.19 22.25 7.24
CA ARG A 132 -16.14 21.44 8.00
C ARG A 132 -16.28 21.89 9.45
N ALA A 133 -15.21 22.43 10.03
CA ALA A 133 -15.21 22.95 11.38
C ALA A 133 -15.92 24.31 11.52
N GLY A 134 -16.20 25.03 10.43
CA GLY A 134 -17.06 26.21 10.47
C GLY A 134 -16.59 27.44 9.67
N ILE A 135 -15.39 27.42 9.06
CA ILE A 135 -14.94 28.55 8.23
C ILE A 135 -15.50 28.42 6.82
N PRO A 136 -16.37 29.33 6.34
CA PRO A 136 -16.95 29.20 5.01
C PRO A 136 -15.88 29.31 3.90
N PRO A 137 -16.05 28.63 2.75
CA PRO A 137 -15.05 28.59 1.69
C PRO A 137 -14.54 29.96 1.22
N GLU A 138 -15.42 30.96 1.11
CA GLU A 138 -15.07 32.31 0.66
C GLU A 138 -14.15 33.07 1.64
N TRP A 139 -14.05 32.59 2.88
CA TRP A 139 -13.18 33.10 3.94
C TRP A 139 -11.93 32.25 4.15
N ILE A 140 -11.56 31.43 3.17
CA ILE A 140 -10.30 30.67 3.15
C ILE A 140 -9.42 31.20 2.02
N PHE A 141 -8.19 31.58 2.34
CA PHE A 141 -7.15 31.94 1.38
C PHE A 141 -5.89 31.12 1.63
N ALA A 142 -5.56 30.25 0.68
CA ALA A 142 -4.36 29.42 0.69
C ALA A 142 -3.23 30.04 -0.16
N LEU A 143 -1.99 29.96 0.32
CA LEU A 143 -0.80 30.42 -0.36
C LEU A 143 0.25 29.30 -0.40
N ALA A 144 0.66 28.91 -1.60
CA ALA A 144 1.72 27.94 -1.81
C ALA A 144 3.09 28.56 -1.49
N LYS A 145 3.97 27.79 -0.85
CA LYS A 145 5.35 28.19 -0.53
C LYS A 145 6.36 28.07 -1.69
N GLY A 146 5.89 27.64 -2.85
CA GLY A 146 6.66 27.60 -4.10
C GLY A 146 7.57 26.39 -4.33
N ASP A 147 7.64 25.44 -3.39
CA ASP A 147 8.31 24.16 -3.66
C ASP A 147 7.63 23.42 -4.83
N ARG A 148 8.43 22.69 -5.61
CA ARG A 148 7.98 21.93 -6.78
C ARG A 148 7.31 20.62 -6.36
N THR A 149 6.24 20.67 -5.57
CA THR A 149 5.51 19.46 -5.15
C THR A 149 4.73 18.86 -6.32
N TYR A 150 4.53 17.54 -6.29
CA TYR A 150 4.01 16.79 -7.44
C TYR A 150 2.60 17.26 -7.88
N ASN A 151 1.68 17.45 -6.93
CA ASN A 151 0.29 17.81 -7.20
C ASN A 151 -0.04 19.30 -6.96
N ARG A 152 0.96 20.18 -6.80
CA ARG A 152 0.76 21.60 -6.42
C ARG A 152 -0.36 22.28 -7.20
N GLU A 153 -0.34 22.05 -8.50
CA GLU A 153 -1.19 22.72 -9.47
C GLU A 153 -2.62 22.19 -9.46
N ARG A 154 -2.78 20.87 -9.27
CA ARG A 154 -4.09 20.25 -9.05
C ARG A 154 -4.70 20.70 -7.73
N ILE A 155 -3.89 20.83 -6.68
CA ILE A 155 -4.31 21.35 -5.37
C ILE A 155 -4.80 22.79 -5.52
N HIS A 156 -4.03 23.64 -6.23
CA HIS A 156 -4.43 25.01 -6.52
C HIS A 156 -5.79 25.09 -7.24
N ALA A 157 -5.99 24.29 -8.29
CA ALA A 157 -7.27 24.20 -9.01
C ALA A 157 -8.42 23.70 -8.13
N THR A 158 -8.14 22.73 -7.25
CA THR A 158 -9.11 22.17 -6.29
C THR A 158 -9.60 23.26 -5.33
N PHE A 159 -8.68 24.08 -4.80
CA PHE A 159 -9.03 25.18 -3.90
C PHE A 159 -9.94 26.21 -4.58
N HIS A 160 -9.64 26.59 -5.83
CA HIS A 160 -10.53 27.48 -6.59
C HIS A 160 -11.91 26.87 -6.83
N THR A 161 -11.99 25.60 -7.19
CA THR A 161 -13.27 24.91 -7.43
C THR A 161 -14.12 24.80 -6.15
N ARG A 162 -13.48 24.70 -4.98
CA ARG A 162 -14.17 24.72 -3.68
C ARG A 162 -14.59 26.12 -3.24
N GLY A 163 -14.15 27.18 -3.93
CA GLY A 163 -14.46 28.57 -3.61
C GLY A 163 -13.44 29.28 -2.72
N TYR A 164 -12.29 28.65 -2.46
CA TYR A 164 -11.20 29.28 -1.72
C TYR A 164 -10.44 30.24 -2.63
N ARG A 165 -9.79 31.25 -2.04
CA ARG A 165 -8.71 31.97 -2.73
C ARG A 165 -7.44 31.12 -2.67
N SER A 166 -6.66 31.09 -3.74
CA SER A 166 -5.41 30.33 -3.82
C SER A 166 -4.35 31.12 -4.59
N GLY A 167 -3.12 31.17 -4.09
CA GLY A 167 -2.02 31.93 -4.70
C GLY A 167 -0.63 31.36 -4.38
N LEU A 168 0.42 32.11 -4.75
CA LEU A 168 1.83 31.76 -4.52
C LEU A 168 2.48 32.85 -3.67
N LEU A 169 3.24 32.43 -2.65
CA LEU A 169 4.16 33.29 -1.91
C LEU A 169 5.47 32.51 -1.69
N ASP A 170 6.32 32.46 -2.72
CA ASP A 170 7.53 31.66 -2.72
C ASP A 170 8.57 32.21 -1.72
N ASN A 171 9.25 31.29 -1.05
CA ASN A 171 10.44 31.61 -0.27
C ASN A 171 11.53 32.32 -1.09
N THR A 172 11.69 32.02 -2.39
CA THR A 172 12.71 32.67 -3.23
C THR A 172 12.44 34.16 -3.38
N ALA A 173 11.20 34.55 -3.66
CA ALA A 173 10.80 35.95 -3.77
C ALA A 173 11.16 36.74 -2.51
N ILE A 174 11.13 36.08 -1.36
CA ILE A 174 11.41 36.68 -0.06
C ILE A 174 12.90 36.67 0.30
N ASN A 175 13.63 35.62 -0.10
CA ASN A 175 15.06 35.53 0.15
C ASN A 175 15.86 36.46 -0.80
N THR A 176 15.29 36.81 -1.96
CA THR A 176 15.84 37.79 -2.91
C THR A 176 14.78 38.82 -3.32
N PRO A 177 14.33 39.70 -2.39
CA PRO A 177 13.26 40.67 -2.64
C PRO A 177 13.54 41.61 -3.81
N GLU A 178 14.81 41.96 -4.01
CA GLU A 178 15.24 42.89 -5.06
C GLU A 178 14.99 42.33 -6.46
N ALA A 179 14.96 41.00 -6.60
CA ALA A 179 14.72 40.31 -7.86
C ALA A 179 13.23 40.00 -8.12
N HIS A 180 12.36 40.11 -7.10
CA HIS A 180 10.94 39.69 -7.17
C HIS A 180 9.96 40.76 -6.66
N GLY A 181 10.33 42.04 -6.71
CA GLY A 181 9.55 43.14 -6.13
C GLY A 181 8.12 43.27 -6.65
N ALA A 182 7.87 42.98 -7.94
CA ALA A 182 6.53 43.03 -8.51
C ALA A 182 5.62 41.92 -7.95
N GLU A 183 6.11 40.67 -7.88
CA GLU A 183 5.38 39.53 -7.31
C GLU A 183 5.02 39.78 -5.84
N LEU A 184 5.97 40.28 -5.05
CA LEU A 184 5.72 40.62 -3.65
C LEU A 184 4.68 41.72 -3.48
N THR A 185 4.66 42.71 -4.38
CA THR A 185 3.69 43.81 -4.35
C THR A 185 2.28 43.29 -4.59
N ASP A 186 2.10 42.46 -5.62
CA ASP A 186 0.79 41.90 -5.98
C ASP A 186 0.26 40.96 -4.89
N VAL A 187 1.10 40.07 -4.36
CA VAL A 187 0.71 39.17 -3.27
C VAL A 187 0.37 39.94 -2.00
N THR A 188 1.12 41.00 -1.69
CA THR A 188 0.82 41.87 -0.54
C THR A 188 -0.54 42.55 -0.73
N ALA A 189 -0.81 43.11 -1.92
CA ALA A 189 -2.09 43.77 -2.20
C ALA A 189 -3.29 42.80 -2.09
N THR A 190 -3.13 41.54 -2.49
CA THR A 190 -4.19 40.53 -2.38
C THR A 190 -4.42 40.07 -0.94
N LEU A 191 -3.36 39.93 -0.14
CA LEU A 191 -3.44 39.68 1.30
C LEU A 191 -4.14 40.82 2.02
N ASP A 192 -3.71 42.06 1.74
CA ASP A 192 -4.30 43.29 2.28
C ASP A 192 -5.80 43.36 2.01
N ALA A 193 -6.19 43.16 0.74
CA ALA A 193 -7.60 43.17 0.35
C ALA A 193 -8.41 42.07 1.04
N PHE A 194 -7.83 40.89 1.26
CA PHE A 194 -8.50 39.81 1.99
C PHE A 194 -8.72 40.16 3.46
N ILE A 195 -7.69 40.68 4.14
CA ILE A 195 -7.77 41.11 5.54
C ILE A 195 -8.81 42.22 5.70
N ASP A 196 -8.75 43.27 4.86
CA ASP A 196 -9.70 44.39 4.88
C ASP A 196 -11.14 43.90 4.67
N THR A 197 -11.35 42.95 3.74
CA THR A 197 -12.68 42.39 3.46
C THR A 197 -13.20 41.57 4.64
N ALA A 198 -12.35 40.75 5.26
CA ALA A 198 -12.73 39.94 6.42
C ALA A 198 -13.12 40.82 7.61
N HIS A 199 -12.27 41.80 7.95
CA HIS A 199 -12.53 42.75 9.03
C HIS A 199 -13.79 43.60 8.78
N SER A 200 -14.00 44.05 7.54
CA SER A 200 -15.22 44.80 7.16
C SER A 200 -16.50 43.95 7.28
N ALA A 201 -16.38 42.64 7.09
CA ALA A 201 -17.48 41.68 7.32
C ALA A 201 -17.63 41.27 8.80
N GLY A 202 -16.85 41.86 9.71
CA GLY A 202 -16.89 41.57 11.14
C GLY A 202 -16.17 40.28 11.55
N ARG A 203 -15.33 39.72 10.67
CA ARG A 203 -14.58 38.49 10.94
C ARG A 203 -13.16 38.77 11.43
N LYS A 204 -12.65 37.95 12.34
CA LYS A 204 -11.23 37.90 12.73
C LYS A 204 -10.43 37.08 11.72
N VAL A 205 -9.12 37.30 11.58
CA VAL A 205 -8.24 36.57 10.65
C VAL A 205 -7.25 35.69 11.42
N LEU A 206 -7.39 34.38 11.25
CA LEU A 206 -6.44 33.37 11.72
C LEU A 206 -5.40 33.11 10.63
N VAL A 207 -4.12 33.09 11.01
CA VAL A 207 -3.03 32.65 10.14
C VAL A 207 -2.54 31.26 10.56
N VAL A 208 -2.42 30.33 9.62
CA VAL A 208 -1.65 29.09 9.79
C VAL A 208 -0.46 29.16 8.84
N ASP A 209 0.74 29.33 9.38
CA ASP A 209 1.94 29.72 8.62
C ASP A 209 3.05 28.66 8.73
N ASP A 210 3.56 28.22 7.59
CA ASP A 210 4.80 27.46 7.45
C ASP A 210 5.95 28.41 7.03
N GLY A 211 6.62 28.98 8.02
CA GLY A 211 7.77 29.86 7.81
C GLY A 211 7.63 31.25 8.42
N GLY A 212 6.52 31.57 9.08
CA GLY A 212 6.38 32.75 9.94
C GLY A 212 6.54 34.07 9.20
N LEU A 213 6.04 34.15 7.98
CA LEU A 213 6.16 35.32 7.13
C LEU A 213 4.96 36.25 7.29
N ILE A 214 3.76 35.70 7.20
CA ILE A 214 2.52 36.43 7.38
C ILE A 214 2.40 36.82 8.86
N ALA A 215 2.66 35.87 9.77
CA ALA A 215 2.62 36.14 11.21
C ALA A 215 3.63 37.21 11.64
N ARG A 216 4.84 37.22 11.06
CA ARG A 216 5.85 38.25 11.33
C ARG A 216 5.45 39.63 10.78
N GLY A 217 4.93 39.69 9.56
CA GLY A 217 4.55 40.96 8.92
C GLY A 217 3.30 41.57 9.54
N TYR A 218 2.17 40.86 9.46
CA TYR A 218 0.86 41.36 9.89
C TYR A 218 0.61 41.21 11.40
N GLY A 219 1.46 40.48 12.11
CA GLY A 219 1.41 40.36 13.58
C GLY A 219 2.26 41.40 14.31
N ALA A 220 3.04 42.23 13.60
CA ALA A 220 3.91 43.23 14.20
C ALA A 220 3.10 44.39 14.82
N PRO A 221 3.56 45.02 15.92
CA PRO A 221 2.87 46.14 16.57
C PRO A 221 2.58 47.32 15.63
N ASP A 222 3.47 47.59 14.67
CA ASP A 222 3.42 48.67 13.70
C ASP A 222 2.85 48.27 12.34
N ALA A 223 2.30 47.07 12.20
CA ALA A 223 1.68 46.61 10.95
C ALA A 223 0.49 47.50 10.56
N GLU A 224 0.47 47.98 9.31
CA GLU A 224 -0.61 48.82 8.76
C GLU A 224 -1.96 48.08 8.77
N ARG A 225 -1.93 46.80 8.44
CA ARG A 225 -3.03 45.85 8.56
C ARG A 225 -2.61 44.73 9.51
N ARG A 226 -3.55 44.29 10.33
CA ARG A 226 -3.26 43.33 11.40
C ARG A 226 -4.08 42.07 11.19
N VAL A 227 -3.45 40.90 11.34
CA VAL A 227 -4.18 39.63 11.52
C VAL A 227 -4.41 39.41 13.00
N ASP A 228 -5.38 38.59 13.40
CA ASP A 228 -5.84 38.54 14.80
C ASP A 228 -5.12 37.48 15.65
N ALA A 229 -4.72 36.37 15.04
CA ALA A 229 -3.99 35.30 15.71
C ALA A 229 -3.22 34.44 14.69
N ALA A 230 -2.18 33.72 15.12
CA ALA A 230 -1.46 32.81 14.24
C ALA A 230 -1.04 31.47 14.87
N VAL A 231 -0.83 30.46 14.03
CA VAL A 231 -0.23 29.17 14.36
C VAL A 231 1.00 28.97 13.45
N GLU A 232 2.19 28.88 14.04
CA GLU A 232 3.44 28.68 13.30
C GLU A 232 3.87 27.20 13.32
N LEU A 233 4.14 26.66 12.12
CA LEU A 233 4.38 25.24 11.90
C LEU A 233 5.88 24.85 11.87
N THR A 234 6.81 25.81 11.74
CA THR A 234 8.24 25.53 11.54
C THR A 234 9.19 26.24 12.49
N VAL A 235 10.31 25.58 12.81
CA VAL A 235 11.36 26.17 13.66
C VAL A 235 11.97 27.41 12.99
N SER A 236 12.10 27.40 11.66
CA SER A 236 12.61 28.54 10.90
C SER A 236 11.67 29.75 10.99
N GLY A 237 10.35 29.54 10.96
CA GLY A 237 9.37 30.60 11.18
C GLY A 237 9.40 31.14 12.61
N ILE A 238 9.53 30.27 13.61
CA ILE A 238 9.74 30.69 15.01
C ILE A 238 10.98 31.57 15.15
N LYS A 239 12.12 31.18 14.55
CA LYS A 239 13.34 32.00 14.53
C LYS A 239 13.08 33.36 13.88
N ARG A 240 12.42 33.38 12.71
CA ARG A 240 12.11 34.60 11.95
C ARG A 240 11.22 35.57 12.74
N ILE A 241 10.16 35.05 13.37
CA ILE A 241 9.27 35.82 14.24
C ILE A 241 10.06 36.41 15.41
N THR A 242 10.86 35.58 16.10
CA THR A 242 11.64 36.00 17.27
C THR A 242 12.68 37.07 16.92
N GLN A 243 13.32 36.95 15.75
CA GLN A 243 14.30 37.93 15.27
C GLN A 243 13.69 39.27 14.87
N ALA A 244 12.42 39.28 14.45
CA ALA A 244 11.74 40.50 14.02
C ALA A 244 11.31 41.42 15.17
N GLY A 245 11.21 40.90 16.40
CA GLY A 245 10.85 41.66 17.59
C GLY A 245 9.51 41.24 18.21
N PRO A 246 8.91 42.10 19.07
CA PRO A 246 7.67 41.76 19.76
C PRO A 246 6.51 41.60 18.78
N LEU A 247 5.56 40.73 19.12
CA LEU A 247 4.30 40.54 18.41
C LEU A 247 3.16 41.25 19.13
N ALA A 248 2.15 41.69 18.38
CA ALA A 248 0.92 42.27 18.90
C ALA A 248 -0.27 41.30 18.83
N ILE A 249 -0.02 40.06 18.44
CA ILE A 249 -1.00 38.97 18.39
C ILE A 249 -0.50 37.74 19.13
N PRO A 250 -1.40 36.86 19.59
CA PRO A 250 -1.01 35.54 20.08
C PRO A 250 -0.62 34.63 18.91
N VAL A 251 0.52 33.95 19.07
CA VAL A 251 1.03 32.96 18.12
C VAL A 251 1.28 31.63 18.81
N LEU A 252 0.62 30.56 18.37
CA LEU A 252 0.87 29.22 18.86
C LEU A 252 2.02 28.54 18.10
N ASN A 253 2.96 27.96 18.83
CA ASN A 253 4.14 27.28 18.30
C ASN A 253 3.86 25.78 18.15
N MET A 254 3.43 25.36 16.96
CA MET A 254 3.27 23.95 16.62
C MET A 254 4.60 23.28 16.22
N ALA A 255 5.58 24.08 15.76
CA ALA A 255 6.89 23.57 15.33
C ALA A 255 7.64 22.76 16.39
N ARG A 256 7.46 23.12 17.67
CA ARG A 256 8.10 22.46 18.82
C ARG A 256 7.11 21.74 19.73
N SER A 257 5.87 21.52 19.27
CA SER A 257 4.86 20.75 19.99
C SER A 257 5.29 19.30 20.22
N HIS A 258 4.70 18.67 21.24
CA HIS A 258 4.90 17.23 21.46
C HIS A 258 4.45 16.43 20.24
N THR A 259 3.32 16.78 19.63
CA THR A 259 2.78 16.11 18.43
C THR A 259 3.77 16.16 17.26
N LYS A 260 4.35 17.33 16.96
CA LYS A 260 5.33 17.46 15.87
C LYS A 260 6.60 16.66 16.14
N THR A 261 7.12 16.70 17.36
CA THR A 261 8.39 16.08 17.72
C THR A 261 8.32 14.57 17.87
N SER A 262 7.22 14.05 18.43
CA SER A 262 7.01 12.62 18.68
C SER A 262 6.43 11.88 17.48
N LEU A 263 5.43 12.46 16.78
CA LEU A 263 4.72 11.80 15.68
C LEU A 263 5.11 12.37 14.30
N GLY A 264 5.31 13.69 14.18
CA GLY A 264 5.57 14.33 12.88
C GLY A 264 6.99 14.12 12.33
N TYR A 265 8.04 14.39 13.13
CA TYR A 265 9.43 14.31 12.67
C TYR A 265 9.91 12.90 12.26
N PRO A 266 9.46 11.80 12.88
CA PRO A 266 9.72 10.45 12.35
C PRO A 266 9.23 10.27 10.91
N GLU A 267 8.02 10.73 10.61
CA GLU A 267 7.40 10.64 9.28
C GLU A 267 8.07 11.56 8.25
N ILE A 268 8.52 12.74 8.69
CA ILE A 268 9.37 13.63 7.87
C ILE A 268 10.69 12.93 7.52
N ALA A 269 11.36 12.33 8.50
CA ALA A 269 12.63 11.62 8.29
C ALA A 269 12.47 10.41 7.35
N ASP A 270 11.39 9.64 7.50
CA ASP A 270 11.05 8.56 6.58
C ASP A 270 10.81 9.08 5.15
N SER A 271 10.03 10.15 5.00
CA SER A 271 9.80 10.81 3.71
C SER A 271 11.10 11.26 3.04
N CYS A 272 11.99 11.89 3.80
CA CYS A 272 13.33 12.28 3.36
C CYS A 272 14.11 11.08 2.79
N LEU A 273 14.15 9.96 3.53
CA LEU A 273 14.87 8.76 3.10
C LEU A 273 14.21 8.08 1.88
N ARG A 274 12.88 7.95 1.86
CA ARG A 274 12.15 7.38 0.71
C ARG A 274 12.38 8.20 -0.55
N ARG A 275 12.29 9.53 -0.46
CA ARG A 275 12.51 10.40 -1.62
C ARG A 275 13.95 10.35 -2.11
N LEU A 276 14.92 10.39 -1.19
CA LEU A 276 16.33 10.21 -1.53
C LEU A 276 16.56 8.91 -2.32
N ARG A 277 16.02 7.79 -1.82
CA ARG A 277 16.16 6.48 -2.50
C ARG A 277 15.46 6.43 -3.84
N ALA A 278 14.31 7.10 -4.01
CA ALA A 278 13.61 7.15 -5.28
C ALA A 278 14.39 8.01 -6.31
N LEU A 279 14.89 9.16 -5.89
CA LEU A 279 15.54 10.15 -6.76
C LEU A 279 16.88 9.64 -7.34
N ILE A 280 17.61 8.85 -6.56
CA ILE A 280 18.87 8.23 -6.97
C ILE A 280 18.82 6.70 -6.86
N GLY A 281 17.71 6.11 -7.31
CA GLY A 281 17.42 4.67 -7.21
C GLY A 281 18.37 3.77 -8.02
N ASP A 282 19.13 4.34 -8.96
CA ASP A 282 20.20 3.67 -9.71
C ASP A 282 21.51 3.53 -8.90
N ARG A 283 21.58 4.13 -7.70
CA ARG A 283 22.78 4.12 -6.85
C ARG A 283 22.70 3.07 -5.76
N LYS A 284 23.86 2.44 -5.49
CA LYS A 284 24.04 1.54 -4.35
C LYS A 284 24.22 2.36 -3.08
N PHE A 285 23.46 2.05 -2.02
CA PHE A 285 23.59 2.69 -0.70
C PHE A 285 24.32 1.81 0.32
N ILE A 286 24.04 0.49 0.31
CA ILE A 286 24.60 -0.47 1.28
C ILE A 286 26.14 -0.42 1.24
N GLY A 287 26.79 -0.30 2.40
CA GLY A 287 28.23 -0.23 2.58
C GLY A 287 28.90 1.08 2.13
N ARG A 288 28.15 2.02 1.54
CA ARG A 288 28.70 3.29 1.04
C ARG A 288 28.74 4.35 2.13
N GLN A 289 29.64 5.30 1.98
CA GLN A 289 29.90 6.36 2.96
C GLN A 289 28.97 7.56 2.75
N VAL A 290 28.25 7.97 3.78
CA VAL A 290 27.38 9.15 3.81
C VAL A 290 27.89 10.12 4.86
N LEU A 291 27.99 11.40 4.51
CA LEU A 291 28.24 12.47 5.47
C LEU A 291 26.91 13.18 5.76
N LEU A 292 26.48 13.14 7.02
CA LEU A 292 25.31 13.86 7.49
C LEU A 292 25.73 15.14 8.19
N ILE A 293 25.35 16.29 7.63
CA ILE A 293 25.60 17.61 8.20
C ILE A 293 24.35 18.08 8.94
N GLY A 294 24.48 18.20 10.26
CA GLY A 294 23.39 18.44 11.21
C GLY A 294 22.89 17.15 11.86
N TYR A 295 22.90 17.13 13.19
CA TYR A 295 22.38 16.05 14.06
C TYR A 295 21.27 16.55 14.99
N GLY A 296 20.58 17.61 14.60
CA GLY A 296 19.38 18.10 15.26
C GLY A 296 18.18 17.15 15.09
N THR A 297 16.95 17.67 15.25
CA THR A 297 15.72 16.87 15.27
C THR A 297 15.55 15.95 14.05
N LEU A 298 15.88 16.43 12.84
CA LEU A 298 15.80 15.61 11.63
C LEU A 298 17.01 14.66 11.52
N GLY A 299 18.23 15.19 11.66
CA GLY A 299 19.47 14.42 11.50
C GLY A 299 19.57 13.21 12.43
N CYS A 300 19.19 13.35 13.71
CA CYS A 300 19.25 12.25 14.67
C CYS A 300 18.26 11.10 14.36
N ARG A 301 17.21 11.36 13.58
CA ARG A 301 16.27 10.34 13.08
C ARG A 301 16.71 9.75 11.75
N LEU A 302 17.37 10.55 10.92
CA LEU A 302 17.85 10.12 9.61
C LEU A 302 19.08 9.20 9.70
N ALA A 303 20.01 9.50 10.61
CA ALA A 303 21.23 8.72 10.81
C ALA A 303 20.98 7.23 11.12
N PRO A 304 20.05 6.83 12.03
CA PRO A 304 19.76 5.42 12.26
C PRO A 304 19.06 4.77 11.07
N ALA A 305 18.20 5.49 10.35
CA ALA A 305 17.53 4.97 9.16
C ALA A 305 18.53 4.68 8.02
N LEU A 306 19.50 5.59 7.79
CA LEU A 306 20.60 5.38 6.83
C LEU A 306 21.51 4.22 7.24
N ARG A 307 21.85 4.11 8.53
CA ARG A 307 22.61 2.96 9.06
C ARG A 307 21.83 1.64 8.92
N GLY A 308 20.50 1.67 9.12
CA GLY A 308 19.61 0.53 8.91
C GLY A 308 19.52 0.09 7.44
N LEU A 309 19.64 1.03 6.50
CA LEU A 309 19.82 0.74 5.06
C LEU A 309 21.20 0.13 4.74
N GLY A 310 22.11 0.09 5.71
CA GLY A 310 23.47 -0.43 5.58
C GLY A 310 24.51 0.60 5.17
N CYS A 311 24.20 1.91 5.19
CA CYS A 311 25.20 2.94 4.94
C CYS A 311 26.19 3.07 6.12
N ARG A 312 27.42 3.49 5.82
CA ARG A 312 28.36 4.00 6.82
C ARG A 312 28.10 5.50 6.95
N VAL A 313 27.73 5.96 8.14
CA VAL A 313 27.27 7.33 8.37
C VAL A 313 28.26 8.04 9.28
N ASP A 314 28.82 9.13 8.79
CA ASP A 314 29.61 10.09 9.56
C ASP A 314 28.76 11.34 9.80
N VAL A 315 28.92 11.94 10.96
CA VAL A 315 28.12 13.10 11.38
C VAL A 315 29.02 14.32 11.54
N LEU A 316 28.59 15.44 10.98
CA LEU A 316 29.18 16.75 11.21
C LEU A 316 28.14 17.65 11.85
N ASP A 317 28.51 18.31 12.93
CA ASP A 317 27.69 19.36 13.54
C ASP A 317 28.59 20.42 14.21
N THR A 318 28.08 21.64 14.26
CA THR A 318 28.71 22.76 14.98
C THR A 318 28.23 22.85 16.44
N ASP A 319 27.04 22.30 16.73
CA ASP A 319 26.49 22.19 18.08
C ASP A 319 27.13 21.02 18.83
N LEU A 320 27.93 21.33 19.86
CA LEU A 320 28.67 20.32 20.62
C LEU A 320 27.76 19.28 21.30
N PRO A 321 26.63 19.62 21.94
CA PRO A 321 25.69 18.63 22.47
C PRO A 321 25.19 17.64 21.41
N SER A 322 24.76 18.13 20.24
CA SER A 322 24.30 17.28 19.13
C SER A 322 25.42 16.37 18.62
N LEU A 323 26.65 16.89 18.53
CA LEU A 323 27.82 16.12 18.12
C LEU A 323 28.18 15.03 19.15
N ILE A 324 28.13 15.34 20.45
CA ILE A 324 28.36 14.35 21.52
C ILE A 324 27.30 13.25 21.46
N ALA A 325 26.02 13.61 21.30
CA ALA A 325 24.93 12.64 21.17
C ALA A 325 25.12 11.71 19.97
N ALA A 326 25.60 12.23 18.83
CA ALA A 326 25.95 11.41 17.67
C ALA A 326 27.10 10.44 17.97
N ALA A 327 28.16 10.91 18.65
CA ALA A 327 29.29 10.07 19.02
C ALA A 327 28.88 8.95 19.97
N GLU A 328 28.06 9.25 20.99
CA GLU A 328 27.53 8.25 21.93
C GLU A 328 26.57 7.25 21.26
N ALA A 329 25.87 7.66 20.19
CA ALA A 329 25.06 6.77 19.35
C ALA A 329 25.89 5.90 18.38
N GLY A 330 27.23 6.02 18.42
CA GLY A 330 28.18 5.19 17.69
C GLY A 330 28.51 5.67 16.27
N TYR A 331 28.28 6.95 15.97
CA TYR A 331 28.69 7.56 14.69
C TYR A 331 30.06 8.21 14.81
N PRO A 332 30.96 8.08 13.82
CA PRO A 332 32.12 8.95 13.72
C PRO A 332 31.67 10.41 13.55
N THR A 333 32.31 11.32 14.30
CA THR A 333 31.89 12.73 14.37
C THR A 333 33.00 13.70 14.01
N HIS A 334 32.64 14.77 13.30
CA HIS A 334 33.57 15.80 12.82
C HIS A 334 33.10 17.19 13.22
N ARG A 335 34.05 18.07 13.57
CA ARG A 335 33.76 19.46 13.98
C ARG A 335 33.80 20.45 12.82
N SER A 336 34.41 20.06 11.69
CA SER A 336 34.55 20.93 10.52
C SER A 336 34.46 20.11 9.23
N THR A 337 34.02 20.77 8.16
CA THR A 337 33.88 20.14 6.84
C THR A 337 35.22 19.66 6.29
N PRO A 338 36.32 20.44 6.38
CA PRO A 338 37.62 19.94 5.96
C PRO A 338 38.08 18.71 6.75
N ASP A 339 37.80 18.63 8.05
CA ASP A 339 38.15 17.43 8.84
C ASP A 339 37.38 16.21 8.34
N ALA A 340 36.07 16.36 8.14
CA ALA A 340 35.20 15.30 7.65
C ALA A 340 35.64 14.82 6.25
N LEU A 341 35.79 15.73 5.28
CA LEU A 341 36.07 15.39 3.89
C LEU A 341 37.52 14.94 3.63
N ARG A 342 38.45 15.15 4.59
CA ARG A 342 39.80 14.59 4.50
C ARG A 342 39.85 13.11 4.85
N VAL A 343 38.99 12.67 5.76
CA VAL A 343 38.99 11.29 6.27
C VAL A 343 37.83 10.46 5.72
N THR A 344 36.83 11.12 5.13
CA THR A 344 35.71 10.48 4.44
C THR A 344 35.76 10.83 2.96
N ASP A 345 35.43 9.85 2.11
CA ASP A 345 35.11 10.07 0.70
C ASP A 345 33.63 9.73 0.50
N PRO A 346 32.71 10.64 0.92
CA PRO A 346 31.30 10.36 0.89
C PRO A 346 30.80 10.39 -0.56
N PHE A 347 29.97 9.42 -0.93
CA PHE A 347 29.26 9.53 -2.21
C PHE A 347 28.06 10.46 -2.12
N LEU A 348 27.60 10.70 -0.89
CA LEU A 348 26.40 11.46 -0.57
C LEU A 348 26.65 12.31 0.67
N ILE A 349 26.37 13.60 0.55
CA ILE A 349 26.34 14.55 1.67
C ILE A 349 24.91 15.01 1.86
N ILE A 350 24.39 14.89 3.08
CA ILE A 350 23.03 15.24 3.44
C ILE A 350 23.05 16.46 4.34
N GLY A 351 22.31 17.51 3.98
CA GLY A 351 22.09 18.68 4.83
C GLY A 351 20.78 18.54 5.62
N THR A 352 20.82 18.81 6.92
CA THR A 352 19.63 18.87 7.80
C THR A 352 19.68 20.05 8.77
N THR A 353 20.43 21.10 8.42
CA THR A 353 20.79 22.18 9.35
C THR A 353 19.72 23.27 9.43
N GLY A 354 18.98 23.48 8.34
CA GLY A 354 18.07 24.63 8.22
C GLY A 354 18.79 25.96 7.92
N GLU A 355 20.12 25.95 7.87
CA GLU A 355 20.99 27.08 7.58
C GLU A 355 21.97 26.68 6.48
N GLN A 356 23.00 27.48 6.20
CA GLN A 356 24.02 27.12 5.22
C GLN A 356 24.96 26.03 5.78
N ALA A 357 24.95 24.85 5.17
CA ALA A 357 25.71 23.68 5.60
C ALA A 357 27.15 23.62 5.04
N LEU A 358 27.41 24.32 3.92
CA LEU A 358 28.74 24.43 3.30
C LEU A 358 29.08 25.89 3.00
N THR A 359 30.33 26.28 3.27
CA THR A 359 30.88 27.57 2.88
C THR A 359 31.50 27.52 1.48
N GLY A 360 31.85 28.68 0.91
CA GLY A 360 32.56 28.74 -0.38
C GLY A 360 33.91 28.02 -0.36
N ASP A 361 34.64 28.11 0.75
CA ASP A 361 35.93 27.46 0.94
C ASP A 361 35.78 25.92 0.98
N ASP A 362 34.67 25.43 1.54
CA ASP A 362 34.37 24.00 1.63
C ASP A 362 34.20 23.33 0.26
N LEU A 363 33.77 24.10 -0.76
CA LEU A 363 33.52 23.56 -2.11
C LEU A 363 34.78 22.95 -2.73
N SER A 364 35.96 23.43 -2.35
CA SER A 364 37.24 22.91 -2.85
C SER A 364 37.56 21.49 -2.36
N PHE A 365 36.88 21.01 -1.30
CA PHE A 365 37.07 19.68 -0.73
C PHE A 365 36.08 18.63 -1.26
N LEU A 366 35.10 19.04 -2.07
CA LEU A 366 34.09 18.13 -2.61
C LEU A 366 34.68 17.24 -3.71
N SER A 367 34.53 15.92 -3.56
CA SER A 367 34.88 14.92 -4.57
C SER A 367 34.05 15.09 -5.85
N ASP A 368 34.65 14.77 -6.99
CA ASP A 368 33.93 14.75 -8.27
C ASP A 368 32.79 13.72 -8.25
N GLY A 369 31.63 14.13 -8.73
CA GLY A 369 30.41 13.31 -8.78
C GLY A 369 29.67 13.13 -7.45
N VAL A 370 30.06 13.81 -6.37
CA VAL A 370 29.33 13.69 -5.08
C VAL A 370 27.88 14.20 -5.21
N PHE A 371 26.96 13.49 -4.56
CA PHE A 371 25.56 13.92 -4.43
C PHE A 371 25.39 14.81 -3.20
N LEU A 372 24.70 15.93 -3.36
CA LEU A 372 24.33 16.84 -2.28
C LEU A 372 22.81 16.83 -2.13
N ALA A 373 22.32 16.38 -0.96
CA ALA A 373 20.91 16.20 -0.66
C ALA A 373 20.43 17.19 0.42
N PRO A 374 19.87 18.35 0.03
CA PRO A 374 19.30 19.32 0.97
C PRO A 374 17.96 18.83 1.52
N PHE A 375 17.78 18.83 2.85
CA PHE A 375 16.46 18.66 3.49
C PHE A 375 15.95 19.94 4.15
N ALA A 376 16.67 21.04 3.96
CA ALA A 376 16.18 22.39 4.13
C ALA A 376 16.69 23.28 3.00
N THR A 377 15.90 24.30 2.62
CA THR A 377 16.19 25.20 1.49
C THR A 377 17.55 25.91 1.58
N ARG A 378 18.10 26.11 2.78
CA ARG A 378 19.36 26.83 2.97
C ARG A 378 20.61 25.95 2.97
N ASP A 379 20.48 24.64 3.10
CA ASP A 379 21.63 23.74 3.35
C ASP A 379 22.76 23.94 2.33
N PHE A 380 22.43 24.07 1.05
CA PHE A 380 23.43 24.24 -0.02
C PHE A 380 23.18 25.47 -0.90
N SER A 381 22.60 26.56 -0.35
CA SER A 381 22.22 27.74 -1.14
C SER A 381 23.40 28.44 -1.83
N ILE A 382 24.63 28.27 -1.32
CA ILE A 382 25.86 28.74 -1.96
C ILE A 382 26.00 28.24 -3.41
N LEU A 383 25.54 27.02 -3.71
CA LEU A 383 25.57 26.40 -5.04
C LEU A 383 24.43 26.86 -5.95
N THR A 384 23.46 27.60 -5.42
CA THR A 384 22.43 28.24 -6.24
C THR A 384 22.69 29.73 -6.42
N GLU A 385 23.41 30.37 -5.49
CA GLU A 385 23.66 31.82 -5.48
C GLU A 385 24.94 32.21 -6.24
N THR A 386 25.98 31.37 -6.21
CA THR A 386 27.34 31.80 -6.65
C THR A 386 27.87 31.12 -7.91
N THR A 387 27.27 30.01 -8.34
CA THR A 387 27.81 29.22 -9.46
C THR A 387 27.10 29.51 -10.78
N SER A 388 27.86 29.93 -11.78
CA SER A 388 27.34 30.33 -13.11
C SER A 388 27.17 29.17 -14.10
N SER A 389 27.80 28.01 -13.87
CA SER A 389 27.72 26.86 -14.76
C SER A 389 26.95 25.72 -14.11
N THR A 390 25.67 25.64 -14.46
CA THR A 390 24.77 24.57 -14.05
C THR A 390 24.17 23.89 -15.29
N HIS A 391 23.78 22.62 -15.12
CA HIS A 391 23.04 21.87 -16.12
C HIS A 391 21.91 21.11 -15.42
N ASP A 392 20.69 21.32 -15.87
CA ASP A 392 19.54 20.63 -15.31
C ASP A 392 19.62 19.12 -15.62
N ILE A 393 19.27 18.32 -14.62
CA ILE A 393 19.08 16.87 -14.73
C ILE A 393 17.58 16.62 -14.46
N PRO A 394 16.76 16.45 -15.52
CA PRO A 394 15.32 16.27 -15.39
C PRO A 394 14.96 15.20 -14.35
N GLY A 395 14.03 15.54 -13.46
CA GLY A 395 13.56 14.65 -12.40
C GLY A 395 14.55 14.37 -11.27
N VAL A 396 15.73 15.01 -11.25
CA VAL A 396 16.78 14.77 -10.24
C VAL A 396 17.25 16.06 -9.56
N GLY A 397 17.53 17.11 -10.32
CA GLY A 397 18.09 18.37 -9.80
C GLY A 397 19.08 18.98 -10.79
N ARG A 398 20.24 19.43 -10.31
CA ARG A 398 21.24 20.12 -11.15
C ARG A 398 22.63 19.53 -11.02
N ARG A 399 23.34 19.48 -12.14
CA ARG A 399 24.79 19.31 -12.19
C ARG A 399 25.46 20.66 -12.06
N VAL A 400 26.32 20.84 -11.06
CA VAL A 400 27.00 22.11 -10.79
C VAL A 400 28.49 21.94 -10.97
N ARG A 401 29.11 22.78 -11.82
CA ARG A 401 30.57 22.81 -11.97
C ARG A 401 31.17 23.76 -10.93
N LEU A 402 32.01 23.21 -10.06
CA LEU A 402 32.67 23.96 -9.00
C LEU A 402 33.87 24.77 -9.54
N PRO A 403 34.31 25.82 -8.82
CA PRO A 403 35.47 26.62 -9.22
C PRO A 403 36.75 25.81 -9.47
N GLY A 404 36.94 24.70 -8.75
CA GLY A 404 38.09 23.80 -8.90
C GLY A 404 38.01 22.84 -10.10
N GLY A 405 36.93 22.87 -10.88
CA GLY A 405 36.72 22.00 -12.05
C GLY A 405 35.95 20.71 -11.77
N ASN A 406 35.92 20.25 -10.51
CA ASN A 406 35.05 19.15 -10.08
C ASN A 406 33.58 19.48 -10.34
N THR A 407 32.78 18.44 -10.52
CA THR A 407 31.36 18.55 -10.80
C THR A 407 30.56 17.80 -9.75
N VAL A 408 29.53 18.43 -9.19
CA VAL A 408 28.66 17.82 -8.17
C VAL A 408 27.23 17.73 -8.67
N VAL A 409 26.43 16.87 -8.04
CA VAL A 409 25.00 16.75 -8.31
C VAL A 409 24.21 17.26 -7.12
N LEU A 410 23.61 18.45 -7.28
CA LEU A 410 22.71 19.05 -6.30
C LEU A 410 21.30 18.53 -6.54
N LEU A 411 20.81 17.72 -5.61
CA LEU A 411 19.48 17.12 -5.70
C LEU A 411 18.37 18.13 -5.40
N GLY A 412 17.23 17.99 -6.07
CA GLY A 412 16.04 18.80 -5.83
C GLY A 412 16.22 20.31 -6.04
N ASP A 413 17.11 20.70 -6.96
CA ASP A 413 17.43 22.09 -7.28
C ASP A 413 17.96 22.93 -6.10
N GLY A 414 18.44 22.29 -5.03
CA GLY A 414 18.88 22.99 -3.82
C GLY A 414 17.78 23.26 -2.78
N ARG A 415 16.53 22.93 -3.09
CA ARG A 415 15.39 23.07 -2.16
C ARG A 415 15.19 21.80 -1.35
N SER A 416 14.25 21.80 -0.40
CA SER A 416 13.97 20.63 0.44
C SER A 416 13.58 19.42 -0.42
N MET A 417 14.49 18.46 -0.53
CA MET A 417 14.42 17.40 -1.54
C MET A 417 13.23 16.46 -1.33
N ASN A 418 12.76 16.28 -0.09
CA ASN A 418 11.57 15.47 0.21
C ASN A 418 10.27 16.03 -0.41
N LEU A 419 10.27 17.30 -0.84
CA LEU A 419 9.14 17.97 -1.50
C LEU A 419 9.34 18.11 -3.02
N PHE A 420 10.55 17.85 -3.53
CA PHE A 420 10.86 18.01 -4.94
C PHE A 420 10.19 16.91 -5.75
N GLU A 421 9.25 17.28 -6.62
CA GLU A 421 8.44 16.40 -7.50
C GLU A 421 7.89 15.20 -6.74
N ALA A 422 7.43 15.44 -5.51
CA ALA A 422 6.87 14.43 -4.63
C ALA A 422 5.76 15.04 -3.76
N ASP A 423 4.80 14.20 -3.36
CA ASP A 423 3.78 14.55 -2.37
C ASP A 423 4.25 14.30 -0.90
N SER A 424 5.54 13.96 -0.76
CA SER A 424 6.30 13.94 0.49
C SER A 424 5.83 12.97 1.58
N ILE A 425 5.09 13.45 2.57
CA ILE A 425 4.70 12.70 3.77
C ILE A 425 3.34 12.06 3.49
N PRO A 426 3.15 10.75 3.72
CA PRO A 426 1.86 10.12 3.48
C PRO A 426 0.77 10.76 4.35
N ASN A 427 -0.45 10.85 3.82
CA ASN A 427 -1.59 11.47 4.52
C ASN A 427 -1.79 10.87 5.93
N GLN A 428 -1.72 9.53 6.07
CA GLN A 428 -1.83 8.84 7.36
C GLN A 428 -0.67 9.16 8.32
N GLY A 429 0.54 9.36 7.80
CA GLY A 429 1.70 9.73 8.62
C GLY A 429 1.60 11.15 9.16
N TYR A 430 1.00 12.07 8.40
CA TYR A 430 0.85 13.47 8.81
C TYR A 430 -0.49 13.81 9.47
N ASP A 431 -1.42 12.86 9.50
CA ASP A 431 -2.79 13.00 10.01
C ASP A 431 -2.83 13.57 11.43
N ALA A 432 -2.13 12.94 12.37
CA ALA A 432 -2.09 13.37 13.76
C ALA A 432 -1.57 14.81 13.93
N TYR A 433 -0.56 15.21 13.14
CA TYR A 433 -0.04 16.57 13.22
C TYR A 433 -1.04 17.61 12.68
N ARG A 434 -1.75 17.29 11.58
CA ARG A 434 -2.82 18.16 11.07
C ARG A 434 -4.01 18.22 12.02
N ALA A 435 -4.41 17.10 12.61
CA ALA A 435 -5.45 17.05 13.64
C ALA A 435 -5.07 17.92 14.85
N GLY A 436 -3.83 17.80 15.34
CA GLY A 436 -3.30 18.65 16.41
C GLY A 436 -3.27 20.14 16.04
N THR A 437 -2.92 20.46 14.79
CA THR A 437 -2.94 21.85 14.29
C THR A 437 -4.37 22.41 14.27
N LEU A 438 -5.35 21.61 13.86
CA LEU A 438 -6.77 21.99 13.87
C LEU A 438 -7.27 22.22 15.31
N ILE A 439 -6.92 21.33 16.25
CA ILE A 439 -7.28 21.48 17.67
C ILE A 439 -6.66 22.76 18.25
N ALA A 440 -5.38 23.01 17.97
CA ALA A 440 -4.70 24.23 18.41
C ALA A 440 -5.32 25.50 17.80
N ALA A 441 -5.68 25.47 16.51
CA ALA A 441 -6.38 26.57 15.84
C ALA A 441 -7.75 26.87 16.48
N LYS A 442 -8.57 25.84 16.71
CA LYS A 442 -9.87 25.97 17.42
C LYS A 442 -9.69 26.57 18.81
N HIS A 443 -8.73 26.05 19.57
CA HIS A 443 -8.41 26.57 20.90
C HIS A 443 -7.99 28.04 20.85
N LEU A 444 -7.14 28.42 19.89
CA LEU A 444 -6.71 29.80 19.70
C LEU A 444 -7.88 30.71 19.35
N CYS A 445 -8.73 30.31 18.40
CA CYS A 445 -9.89 31.09 17.99
C CYS A 445 -10.89 31.31 19.14
N ALA A 446 -11.13 30.28 19.96
CA ALA A 446 -12.01 30.37 21.12
C ALA A 446 -11.46 31.27 22.25
N ASN A 447 -10.13 31.44 22.33
CA ASN A 447 -9.46 32.09 23.46
C ASN A 447 -8.56 33.26 23.05
N ALA A 448 -8.67 33.76 21.82
CA ALA A 448 -7.77 34.78 21.28
C ALA A 448 -7.69 36.03 22.17
N ASP A 449 -8.82 36.43 22.76
CA ASP A 449 -8.91 37.62 23.62
C ASP A 449 -8.34 37.37 25.05
N GLN A 450 -8.10 36.11 25.41
CA GLN A 450 -7.56 35.69 26.72
C GLN A 450 -6.07 35.39 26.68
N ILE A 451 -5.52 35.07 25.50
CA ILE A 451 -4.10 34.78 25.30
C ILE A 451 -3.39 36.09 24.97
N PRO A 452 -2.47 36.59 25.83
CA PRO A 452 -1.77 37.83 25.55
C PRO A 452 -0.93 37.74 24.27
N PRO A 453 -0.60 38.86 23.61
CA PRO A 453 0.32 38.84 22.48
C PRO A 453 1.66 38.16 22.80
N GLY A 454 2.21 37.43 21.83
CA GLY A 454 3.47 36.72 22.01
C GLY A 454 3.45 35.30 21.44
N LEU A 455 4.54 34.57 21.67
CA LEU A 455 4.74 33.23 21.13
C LEU A 455 4.61 32.17 22.25
N TYR A 456 3.71 31.20 22.07
CA TYR A 456 3.36 30.23 23.10
C TYR A 456 3.34 28.80 22.57
N ARG A 457 3.94 27.86 23.31
CA ARG A 457 3.85 26.43 23.01
C ARG A 457 2.84 25.74 23.92
N ASP A 458 2.93 26.00 25.22
CA ASP A 458 2.22 25.22 26.24
C ASP A 458 0.68 25.25 26.08
N PRO A 459 0.02 26.36 25.67
CA PRO A 459 -1.42 26.34 25.38
C PRO A 459 -1.80 25.40 24.22
N ALA A 460 -0.93 25.25 23.21
CA ALA A 460 -1.17 24.35 22.08
C ALA A 460 -1.07 22.88 22.53
N ASP A 461 0.01 22.52 23.24
CA ASP A 461 0.19 21.16 23.76
C ASP A 461 -0.94 20.79 24.74
N ALA A 462 -1.32 21.69 25.65
CA ALA A 462 -2.40 21.46 26.60
C ALA A 462 -3.76 21.27 25.92
N ALA A 463 -4.06 22.04 24.86
CA ALA A 463 -5.29 21.88 24.10
C ALA A 463 -5.35 20.52 23.37
N ILE A 464 -4.22 20.09 22.80
CA ILE A 464 -4.10 18.80 22.11
C ILE A 464 -4.25 17.62 23.07
N GLU A 465 -3.61 17.71 24.25
CA GLU A 465 -3.73 16.70 25.30
C GLU A 465 -5.17 16.63 25.84
N ALA A 466 -5.78 17.77 26.14
CA ALA A 466 -7.16 17.84 26.62
C ALA A 466 -8.17 17.31 25.59
N ALA A 467 -7.89 17.42 24.30
CA ALA A 467 -8.72 16.87 23.24
C ALA A 467 -8.61 15.33 23.10
N GLY A 468 -7.63 14.69 23.75
CA GLY A 468 -7.44 13.23 23.67
C GLY A 468 -6.81 12.75 22.37
N LEU A 469 -6.04 13.60 21.66
CA LEU A 469 -5.46 13.23 20.37
C LEU A 469 -4.53 12.02 20.45
N PHE A 470 -3.71 11.94 21.51
CA PHE A 470 -2.77 10.82 21.67
C PHE A 470 -3.48 9.50 21.96
N ASP A 471 -4.56 9.52 22.74
CA ASP A 471 -5.40 8.34 22.98
C ASP A 471 -6.08 7.91 21.67
N ALA A 472 -6.67 8.86 20.93
CA ALA A 472 -7.26 8.56 19.62
C ALA A 472 -6.23 8.00 18.62
N TYR A 473 -5.01 8.54 18.61
CA TYR A 473 -3.91 8.00 17.79
C TYR A 473 -3.54 6.58 18.22
N TYR A 474 -3.38 6.36 19.53
CA TYR A 474 -3.07 5.04 20.07
C TYR A 474 -4.18 4.05 19.70
N ASP A 475 -5.44 4.35 20.00
CA ASP A 475 -6.59 3.48 19.71
C ASP A 475 -6.73 3.15 18.22
N ARG A 476 -6.39 4.11 17.34
CA ARG A 476 -6.50 3.96 15.89
C ARG A 476 -5.38 3.11 15.30
N TYR A 477 -4.14 3.38 15.70
CA TYR A 477 -2.95 2.87 15.01
C TYR A 477 -2.17 1.81 15.79
N LEU A 478 -2.28 1.82 17.12
CA LEU A 478 -1.43 1.02 18.01
C LEU A 478 -2.23 0.03 18.86
N ALA A 479 -3.45 0.38 19.26
CA ALA A 479 -4.32 -0.52 19.98
C ALA A 479 -4.77 -1.62 19.03
N HIS A 480 -4.54 -2.86 19.44
CA HIS A 480 -5.27 -3.97 18.86
C HIS A 480 -6.75 -3.77 19.20
N PRO A 481 -7.67 -3.91 18.24
CA PRO A 481 -9.08 -3.82 18.55
C PRO A 481 -9.39 -4.84 19.64
N THR A 482 -9.69 -4.34 20.85
CA THR A 482 -10.44 -5.11 21.83
C THR A 482 -11.66 -5.58 21.10
N GLN A 483 -11.74 -6.90 20.88
CA GLN A 483 -12.86 -7.54 20.21
C GLN A 483 -14.16 -6.93 20.73
N CYS A 484 -14.92 -6.29 19.85
CA CYS A 484 -16.28 -5.87 20.13
C CYS A 484 -16.98 -7.05 20.83
N PRO A 485 -17.62 -6.84 21.99
CA PRO A 485 -18.17 -7.94 22.78
C PRO A 485 -19.21 -8.66 21.94
N LYS A 486 -18.86 -9.85 21.45
CA LYS A 486 -19.84 -10.82 20.96
C LYS A 486 -20.82 -11.04 22.09
N THR A 487 -22.06 -10.63 21.87
CA THR A 487 -23.27 -11.09 22.55
C THR A 487 -22.99 -11.85 23.84
N THR A 488 -22.98 -11.12 24.95
CA THR A 488 -22.91 -11.67 26.31
C THR A 488 -24.12 -12.56 26.55
N GLY A 489 -23.91 -13.82 26.22
CA GLY A 489 -24.80 -14.93 26.50
C GLY A 489 -23.99 -16.21 26.58
N MET A 490 -22.76 -16.16 27.09
CA MET A 490 -22.04 -17.36 27.51
C MET A 490 -21.00 -17.00 28.57
N THR A 491 -21.10 -17.72 29.67
CA THR A 491 -20.34 -17.61 30.91
C THR A 491 -18.84 -17.66 30.66
N THR A 492 -18.11 -16.82 31.41
CA THR A 492 -16.66 -16.81 31.54
C THR A 492 -16.13 -18.20 31.90
N ARG A 493 -15.70 -18.95 30.90
CA ARG A 493 -14.70 -20.01 31.05
C ARG A 493 -13.37 -19.39 30.64
N GLU A 494 -12.43 -19.33 31.59
CA GLU A 494 -11.04 -18.95 31.36
C GLU A 494 -10.53 -19.63 30.07
N ARG A 495 -10.23 -18.85 29.03
CA ARG A 495 -9.71 -19.40 27.78
C ARG A 495 -8.24 -19.77 27.98
N ARG A 496 -7.99 -21.06 28.19
CA ARG A 496 -6.67 -21.67 28.11
C ARG A 496 -6.06 -21.38 26.73
N GLN A 497 -4.82 -20.87 26.70
CA GLN A 497 -4.03 -20.69 25.48
C GLN A 497 -3.81 -22.06 24.82
N VAL A 498 -4.04 -22.16 23.50
CA VAL A 498 -3.94 -23.41 22.75
C VAL A 498 -2.50 -23.61 22.31
N ASN A 499 -1.88 -24.73 22.68
CA ASN A 499 -0.57 -25.10 22.16
C ASN A 499 -0.75 -25.92 20.87
N ALA A 500 -0.33 -25.38 19.72
CA ALA A 500 -0.42 -26.07 18.44
C ALA A 500 0.97 -26.51 17.95
N CYS A 501 1.05 -27.68 17.32
CA CYS A 501 2.27 -28.20 16.73
C CYS A 501 2.10 -28.40 15.22
N VAL A 502 2.90 -27.68 14.42
CA VAL A 502 2.93 -27.81 12.96
C VAL A 502 4.07 -28.76 12.56
N VAL A 503 3.73 -29.86 11.88
CA VAL A 503 4.69 -30.86 11.42
C VAL A 503 4.91 -30.69 9.92
N GLY A 504 6.12 -30.30 9.52
CA GLY A 504 6.48 -29.88 8.17
C GLY A 504 6.36 -28.36 7.99
N TYR A 505 7.46 -27.71 7.58
CA TYR A 505 7.59 -26.25 7.45
C TYR A 505 7.84 -25.79 6.01
N GLY A 506 7.26 -26.54 5.05
CA GLY A 506 7.15 -26.14 3.65
C GLY A 506 6.16 -24.98 3.42
N ASN A 507 5.67 -24.82 2.19
CA ASN A 507 4.72 -23.76 1.87
C ASN A 507 3.41 -23.85 2.68
N ALA A 508 2.82 -25.05 2.79
CA ALA A 508 1.60 -25.28 3.58
C ALA A 508 1.85 -25.06 5.08
N GLY A 509 2.93 -25.63 5.62
CA GLY A 509 3.31 -25.47 7.02
C GLY A 509 3.53 -24.03 7.46
N ARG A 510 4.15 -23.20 6.59
CA ARG A 510 4.28 -21.75 6.85
C ARG A 510 2.94 -21.03 6.94
N LEU A 511 2.01 -21.34 6.02
CA LEU A 511 0.66 -20.76 6.04
C LEU A 511 -0.13 -21.21 7.27
N HIS A 512 -0.04 -22.49 7.66
CA HIS A 512 -0.68 -23.00 8.87
C HIS A 512 -0.11 -22.34 10.12
N THR A 513 1.21 -22.20 10.20
CA THR A 513 1.89 -21.50 11.30
C THR A 513 1.39 -20.07 11.43
N GLN A 514 1.32 -19.34 10.31
CA GLN A 514 0.83 -17.97 10.29
C GLN A 514 -0.63 -17.91 10.79
N ILE A 515 -1.54 -18.70 10.20
CA ILE A 515 -2.98 -18.65 10.50
C ILE A 515 -3.26 -19.09 11.94
N LEU A 516 -2.58 -20.12 12.44
CA LEU A 516 -2.72 -20.57 13.82
C LEU A 516 -2.15 -19.54 14.82
N THR A 517 -1.05 -18.85 14.48
CA THR A 517 -0.52 -17.74 15.28
C THR A 517 -1.50 -16.57 15.34
N GLU A 518 -2.11 -16.20 14.20
CA GLU A 518 -3.18 -15.18 14.12
C GLU A 518 -4.41 -15.56 14.96
N LEU A 519 -4.63 -16.86 15.18
CA LEU A 519 -5.69 -17.39 16.05
C LEU A 519 -5.31 -17.45 17.54
N GLY A 520 -4.09 -17.00 17.89
CA GLY A 520 -3.60 -16.95 19.26
C GLY A 520 -3.07 -18.27 19.79
N ALA A 521 -2.76 -19.24 18.92
CA ALA A 521 -2.09 -20.47 19.33
C ALA A 521 -0.60 -20.24 19.57
N ASP A 522 -0.05 -20.86 20.62
CA ASP A 522 1.40 -20.95 20.81
C ASP A 522 1.94 -22.08 19.92
N ILE A 523 2.91 -21.77 19.06
CA ILE A 523 3.31 -22.67 17.97
C ILE A 523 4.64 -23.38 18.25
N THR A 524 4.59 -24.71 18.17
CA THR A 524 5.74 -25.59 18.01
C THR A 524 5.85 -26.04 16.55
N ILE A 525 7.07 -26.05 16.00
CA ILE A 525 7.36 -26.49 14.62
C ILE A 525 8.28 -27.69 14.67
N ILE A 526 7.90 -28.75 13.94
CA ILE A 526 8.71 -29.96 13.76
C ILE A 526 8.94 -30.15 12.25
N ASP A 527 10.17 -29.92 11.78
CA ASP A 527 10.55 -30.25 10.40
C ASP A 527 11.99 -30.80 10.37
N PRO A 528 12.17 -32.13 10.33
CA PRO A 528 13.51 -32.72 10.30
C PRO A 528 14.22 -32.50 8.94
N LYS A 529 13.50 -32.08 7.90
CA LYS A 529 14.02 -31.88 6.54
C LYS A 529 14.39 -30.41 6.26
N HIS A 530 13.88 -29.44 7.03
CA HIS A 530 14.18 -28.00 6.89
C HIS A 530 14.65 -27.37 8.21
N GLN A 531 15.88 -26.85 8.22
CA GLN A 531 16.50 -26.27 9.43
C GLN A 531 16.32 -24.74 9.54
N ASP A 532 15.77 -24.07 8.52
CA ASP A 532 15.53 -22.61 8.49
C ASP A 532 14.19 -22.23 9.14
N VAL A 533 14.00 -22.61 10.41
CA VAL A 533 12.80 -22.27 11.19
C VAL A 533 12.93 -20.84 11.75
N PRO A 534 11.90 -19.97 11.64
CA PRO A 534 12.00 -18.57 12.06
C PRO A 534 12.27 -18.41 13.56
N LYS A 535 13.05 -17.37 13.88
CA LYS A 535 13.29 -16.95 15.26
C LYS A 535 12.00 -16.38 15.85
N GLY A 536 11.39 -17.09 16.80
CA GLY A 536 10.13 -16.68 17.45
C GLY A 536 9.20 -17.84 17.81
N HIS A 537 9.40 -19.03 17.23
CA HIS A 537 8.64 -20.24 17.53
C HIS A 537 9.52 -21.32 18.19
N HIS A 538 8.89 -22.24 18.92
CA HIS A 538 9.59 -23.42 19.43
C HIS A 538 9.90 -24.39 18.29
N SER A 539 11.16 -24.76 18.07
CA SER A 539 11.56 -25.72 17.03
C SER A 539 12.20 -26.97 17.63
N PHE A 540 11.91 -28.13 17.04
CA PHE A 540 12.54 -29.40 17.40
C PHE A 540 13.21 -30.04 16.18
N PRO A 541 14.49 -30.47 16.29
CA PRO A 541 15.26 -31.01 15.16
C PRO A 541 15.01 -32.51 14.89
N HIS A 542 14.19 -33.18 15.71
CA HIS A 542 13.89 -34.61 15.60
C HIS A 542 12.48 -34.85 15.04
N ASP A 543 12.21 -36.05 14.55
CA ASP A 543 10.87 -36.45 14.12
C ASP A 543 9.86 -36.50 15.30
N VAL A 544 8.59 -36.66 14.97
CA VAL A 544 7.52 -36.71 15.98
C VAL A 544 7.71 -37.87 16.96
N ALA A 545 8.19 -39.03 16.50
CA ALA A 545 8.36 -40.23 17.33
C ALA A 545 9.40 -40.04 18.46
N ASN A 546 10.35 -39.13 18.27
CA ASN A 546 11.39 -38.81 19.25
C ASN A 546 11.03 -37.61 20.15
N LEU A 547 9.79 -37.10 20.10
CA LEU A 547 9.37 -35.97 20.93
C LEU A 547 9.24 -36.39 22.40
N PRO A 548 9.79 -35.64 23.37
CA PRO A 548 9.64 -35.98 24.79
C PRO A 548 8.16 -36.06 25.19
N THR A 549 7.76 -37.10 25.93
CA THR A 549 6.35 -37.35 26.30
C THR A 549 5.68 -36.15 26.97
N VAL A 550 6.43 -35.40 27.80
CA VAL A 550 5.94 -34.18 28.47
C VAL A 550 5.61 -33.07 27.46
N ARG A 551 6.38 -32.96 26.38
CA ARG A 551 6.13 -31.99 25.30
C ARG A 551 4.99 -32.44 24.41
N ALA A 552 4.96 -33.72 24.03
CA ALA A 552 3.87 -34.29 23.25
C ALA A 552 2.51 -34.16 23.95
N ALA A 553 2.47 -34.38 25.27
CA ALA A 553 1.27 -34.23 26.08
C ALA A 553 0.79 -32.78 26.27
N ALA A 554 1.67 -31.80 26.04
CA ALA A 554 1.32 -30.38 26.16
C ALA A 554 0.68 -29.81 24.88
N ILE A 555 0.69 -30.56 23.76
CA ILE A 555 0.13 -30.13 22.48
C ILE A 555 -1.37 -30.38 22.47
N ASP A 556 -2.14 -29.30 22.29
CA ASP A 556 -3.59 -29.32 22.23
C ASP A 556 -4.10 -29.58 20.80
N LEU A 557 -3.33 -29.20 19.77
CA LEU A 557 -3.68 -29.35 18.36
C LEU A 557 -2.43 -29.71 17.52
N TRP A 558 -2.52 -30.77 16.72
CA TRP A 558 -1.51 -31.15 15.74
C TRP A 558 -1.94 -30.71 14.34
N SER A 559 -1.04 -30.12 13.56
CA SER A 559 -1.25 -29.74 12.17
C SER A 559 -0.18 -30.41 11.30
N ILE A 560 -0.54 -31.47 10.60
CA ILE A 560 0.35 -32.27 9.74
C ILE A 560 0.37 -31.64 8.34
N CYS A 561 1.50 -31.06 7.97
CA CYS A 561 1.74 -30.33 6.71
C CYS A 561 2.99 -30.82 5.97
N CYS A 562 3.49 -32.01 6.30
CA CYS A 562 4.59 -32.68 5.62
C CYS A 562 4.13 -33.23 4.24
N PRO A 563 5.02 -33.77 3.40
CA PRO A 563 4.60 -34.46 2.18
C PRO A 563 3.63 -35.61 2.48
N THR A 564 2.69 -35.91 1.57
CA THR A 564 1.64 -36.92 1.77
C THR A 564 2.17 -38.31 2.14
N ALA A 565 3.32 -38.72 1.60
CA ALA A 565 3.97 -39.99 1.95
C ALA A 565 4.40 -40.06 3.43
N ASP A 566 4.56 -38.92 4.10
CA ASP A 566 4.91 -38.84 5.51
C ASP A 566 3.65 -38.69 6.41
N HIS A 567 2.44 -38.48 5.86
CA HIS A 567 1.23 -38.23 6.66
C HIS A 567 0.86 -39.38 7.58
N LEU A 568 0.76 -40.61 7.05
CA LEU A 568 0.36 -41.78 7.83
C LEU A 568 1.42 -42.16 8.89
N PRO A 569 2.73 -42.20 8.58
CA PRO A 569 3.76 -42.39 9.61
C PRO A 569 3.73 -41.32 10.71
N VAL A 570 3.56 -40.05 10.37
CA VAL A 570 3.48 -38.96 11.35
C VAL A 570 2.21 -39.08 12.20
N LEU A 571 1.06 -39.33 11.58
CA LEU A 571 -0.20 -39.52 12.31
C LEU A 571 -0.08 -40.67 13.31
N ARG A 572 0.54 -41.79 12.91
CA ARG A 572 0.80 -42.91 13.82
C ARG A 572 1.64 -42.49 15.02
N ALA A 573 2.76 -41.79 14.79
CA ALA A 573 3.61 -41.31 15.88
C ALA A 573 2.87 -40.34 16.82
N VAL A 574 2.03 -39.45 16.28
CA VAL A 574 1.16 -38.57 17.08
C VAL A 574 0.21 -39.38 17.96
N LEU A 575 -0.44 -40.41 17.39
CA LEU A 575 -1.42 -41.24 18.11
C LEU A 575 -0.77 -42.21 19.12
N GLU A 576 0.47 -42.65 18.87
CA GLU A 576 1.28 -43.40 19.85
C GLU A 576 1.60 -42.55 21.08
N HIS A 577 1.90 -41.25 20.91
CA HIS A 577 2.07 -40.33 22.03
C HIS A 577 0.75 -40.00 22.74
N ASN A 578 -0.32 -39.80 21.98
CA ASN A 578 -1.64 -39.47 22.51
C ASN A 578 -2.77 -40.11 21.67
N PRO A 579 -3.36 -41.23 22.14
CA PRO A 579 -4.48 -41.89 21.45
C PRO A 579 -5.76 -41.07 21.31
N ALA A 580 -5.83 -39.91 21.97
CA ALA A 580 -6.94 -38.95 21.89
C ALA A 580 -6.48 -37.61 21.28
N ALA A 581 -5.42 -37.61 20.45
CA ALA A 581 -4.92 -36.41 19.81
C ALA A 581 -5.97 -35.76 18.90
N ARG A 582 -5.89 -34.43 18.81
CA ARG A 582 -6.65 -33.59 17.90
C ARG A 582 -5.74 -33.22 16.73
N VAL A 583 -6.06 -33.71 15.54
CA VAL A 583 -5.16 -33.65 14.39
C VAL A 583 -5.87 -33.06 13.19
N LEU A 584 -5.28 -31.99 12.65
CA LEU A 584 -5.55 -31.48 11.32
C LEU A 584 -4.50 -32.04 10.37
N VAL A 585 -4.92 -32.71 9.30
CA VAL A 585 -4.02 -33.30 8.30
C VAL A 585 -4.23 -32.58 6.98
N GLU A 586 -3.17 -32.08 6.34
CA GLU A 586 -3.25 -31.56 4.97
C GLU A 586 -3.78 -32.63 4.01
N LYS A 587 -4.43 -32.20 2.93
CA LYS A 587 -4.86 -33.12 1.88
C LYS A 587 -3.77 -33.34 0.83
N PRO A 588 -3.72 -34.50 0.16
CA PRO A 588 -4.46 -35.73 0.46
C PRO A 588 -4.16 -36.29 1.85
N ALA A 589 -5.15 -36.90 2.52
CA ALA A 589 -5.01 -37.42 3.87
C ALA A 589 -3.94 -38.52 4.00
N CYS A 590 -3.83 -39.36 2.97
CA CYS A 590 -2.84 -40.43 2.81
C CYS A 590 -2.67 -40.75 1.31
N GLN A 591 -1.76 -41.64 0.97
CA GLN A 591 -1.68 -42.20 -0.38
C GLN A 591 -2.82 -43.21 -0.60
N GLY A 592 -3.26 -43.41 -1.83
CA GLY A 592 -4.42 -44.26 -2.13
C GLY A 592 -4.23 -45.74 -1.75
N HIS A 593 -3.01 -46.26 -1.80
CA HIS A 593 -2.72 -47.62 -1.32
C HIS A 593 -2.71 -47.73 0.22
N GLU A 594 -2.59 -46.59 0.92
CA GLU A 594 -2.60 -46.51 2.39
C GLU A 594 -4.01 -46.35 2.96
N ILE A 595 -5.06 -46.24 2.13
CA ILE A 595 -6.44 -45.96 2.58
C ILE A 595 -6.92 -46.98 3.61
N GLU A 596 -6.68 -48.28 3.39
CA GLU A 596 -7.09 -49.34 4.32
C GLU A 596 -6.35 -49.24 5.65
N GLU A 597 -5.04 -48.96 5.60
CA GLU A 597 -4.22 -48.81 6.79
C GLU A 597 -4.57 -47.54 7.58
N PHE A 598 -4.80 -46.43 6.90
CA PHE A 598 -5.28 -45.17 7.49
C PHE A 598 -6.64 -45.37 8.17
N THR A 599 -7.58 -46.05 7.50
CA THR A 599 -8.90 -46.37 8.06
C THR A 599 -8.78 -47.26 9.30
N SER A 600 -7.92 -48.28 9.24
CA SER A 600 -7.63 -49.18 10.36
C SER A 600 -6.98 -48.45 11.54
N LEU A 601 -6.06 -47.51 11.28
CA LEU A 601 -5.42 -46.69 12.30
C LEU A 601 -6.45 -45.83 13.05
N LEU A 602 -7.38 -45.19 12.34
CA LEU A 602 -8.46 -44.42 12.97
C LEU A 602 -9.42 -45.32 13.76
N ALA A 603 -9.78 -46.48 13.21
CA ALA A 603 -10.66 -47.44 13.88
C ALA A 603 -10.05 -47.98 15.20
N THR A 604 -8.74 -48.16 15.25
CA THR A 604 -8.01 -48.57 16.47
C THR A 604 -7.82 -47.43 17.47
N HIS A 605 -8.05 -46.17 17.07
CA HIS A 605 -7.95 -44.97 17.90
C HIS A 605 -9.27 -44.18 17.90
N PRO A 606 -10.39 -44.74 18.42
CA PRO A 606 -11.72 -44.12 18.33
C PRO A 606 -11.86 -42.81 19.12
N ARG A 607 -10.87 -42.47 19.97
CA ARG A 607 -10.82 -41.19 20.70
C ARG A 607 -10.03 -40.12 19.97
N ALA A 608 -9.31 -40.48 18.91
CA ALA A 608 -8.62 -39.53 18.07
C ALA A 608 -9.64 -38.67 17.34
N ARG A 609 -9.33 -37.39 17.19
CA ARG A 609 -10.18 -36.43 16.49
C ARG A 609 -9.39 -35.93 15.31
N VAL A 610 -9.71 -36.42 14.12
CA VAL A 610 -8.93 -36.16 12.90
C VAL A 610 -9.81 -35.46 11.88
N LEU A 611 -9.33 -34.32 11.38
CA LEU A 611 -9.92 -33.62 10.25
C LEU A 611 -8.89 -33.51 9.13
N VAL A 612 -9.36 -33.68 7.90
CA VAL A 612 -8.56 -33.42 6.70
C VAL A 612 -8.83 -31.99 6.26
N ASN A 613 -7.77 -31.21 6.06
CA ASN A 613 -7.88 -29.83 5.64
C ASN A 613 -8.26 -29.76 4.16
N ASP A 614 -9.54 -29.50 3.90
CA ASP A 614 -9.99 -29.16 2.55
C ASP A 614 -10.32 -27.68 2.44
N GLN A 615 -9.39 -26.92 1.86
CA GLN A 615 -9.53 -25.48 1.71
C GLN A 615 -10.84 -25.05 1.02
N TYR A 616 -11.36 -25.82 0.06
CA TYR A 616 -12.57 -25.41 -0.68
C TYR A 616 -13.87 -25.86 -0.03
N GLN A 617 -13.86 -26.91 0.80
CA GLN A 617 -15.05 -27.43 1.46
C GLN A 617 -15.75 -26.37 2.36
N HIS A 618 -14.95 -25.49 2.97
CA HIS A 618 -15.45 -24.46 3.88
C HIS A 618 -15.37 -23.04 3.30
N SER A 619 -14.99 -22.90 2.03
CA SER A 619 -14.91 -21.60 1.37
C SER A 619 -16.29 -20.92 1.34
N THR A 620 -16.32 -19.62 1.64
CA THR A 620 -17.56 -18.82 1.64
C THR A 620 -18.03 -18.46 0.23
N VAL A 621 -17.12 -18.54 -0.76
CA VAL A 621 -17.43 -18.23 -2.16
C VAL A 621 -18.34 -19.26 -2.83
N LEU A 622 -18.23 -20.55 -2.47
CA LEU A 622 -19.02 -21.62 -3.09
C LEU A 622 -20.51 -21.55 -2.70
N PRO A 623 -20.89 -21.32 -1.42
CA PRO A 623 -22.27 -21.00 -1.06
C PRO A 623 -22.83 -19.83 -1.87
N ALA A 624 -22.11 -18.69 -1.92
CA ALA A 624 -22.54 -17.51 -2.67
C ALA A 624 -22.77 -17.82 -4.15
N PHE A 625 -21.89 -18.63 -4.76
CA PHE A 625 -22.06 -19.09 -6.14
C PHE A 625 -23.33 -19.94 -6.32
N THR A 626 -23.60 -20.89 -5.42
CA THR A 626 -24.84 -21.68 -5.50
C THR A 626 -26.10 -20.86 -5.19
N ASP A 627 -26.01 -19.83 -4.36
CA ASP A 627 -27.11 -18.94 -4.04
C ASP A 627 -27.47 -18.07 -5.26
N LEU A 628 -26.46 -17.61 -6.01
CA LEU A 628 -26.63 -16.89 -7.27
C LEU A 628 -27.39 -17.72 -8.33
N LEU A 629 -27.10 -19.03 -8.44
CA LEU A 629 -27.86 -19.94 -9.30
C LEU A 629 -29.35 -19.95 -8.93
N ARG A 630 -29.64 -20.07 -7.62
CA ARG A 630 -31.03 -20.11 -7.12
C ARG A 630 -31.76 -18.78 -7.30
N GLU A 631 -31.04 -17.67 -7.20
CA GLU A 631 -31.61 -16.33 -7.41
C GLU A 631 -32.13 -16.14 -8.84
N TYR A 632 -31.34 -16.54 -9.84
CA TYR A 632 -31.64 -16.28 -11.25
C TYR A 632 -32.47 -17.38 -11.94
N GLU A 633 -32.37 -18.64 -11.48
CA GLU A 633 -32.99 -19.81 -12.14
C GLU A 633 -33.81 -20.68 -11.17
N GLY A 634 -33.93 -20.29 -9.90
CA GLY A 634 -34.77 -20.99 -8.92
C GLY A 634 -34.30 -22.42 -8.66
N GLN A 635 -35.16 -23.40 -8.96
CA GLN A 635 -34.88 -24.83 -8.84
C GLN A 635 -34.64 -25.50 -10.21
N ALA A 636 -34.29 -24.73 -11.25
CA ALA A 636 -33.99 -25.30 -12.54
C ALA A 636 -32.77 -26.24 -12.46
N PRO A 637 -32.81 -27.42 -13.13
CA PRO A 637 -31.75 -28.41 -13.05
C PRO A 637 -30.47 -27.91 -13.73
N ILE A 638 -29.32 -28.29 -13.17
CA ILE A 638 -28.01 -28.03 -13.77
C ILE A 638 -27.84 -28.99 -14.95
N THR A 639 -27.77 -28.47 -16.17
CA THR A 639 -27.65 -29.28 -17.40
C THR A 639 -26.20 -29.53 -17.79
N HIS A 640 -25.29 -28.64 -17.41
CA HIS A 640 -23.86 -28.78 -17.63
C HIS A 640 -23.05 -28.21 -16.46
N ALA A 641 -22.00 -28.94 -16.07
CA ALA A 641 -21.02 -28.51 -15.08
C ALA A 641 -19.62 -28.77 -15.62
N ALA A 642 -18.78 -27.73 -15.62
CA ALA A 642 -17.38 -27.81 -16.03
C ALA A 642 -16.49 -27.22 -14.94
N ILE A 643 -15.49 -27.97 -14.49
CA ILE A 643 -14.50 -27.52 -13.51
C ILE A 643 -13.11 -27.70 -14.11
N THR A 644 -12.33 -26.62 -14.13
CA THR A 644 -10.99 -26.63 -14.71
C THR A 644 -9.98 -25.97 -13.80
N PHE A 645 -9.02 -26.75 -13.32
CA PHE A 645 -7.94 -26.27 -12.46
C PHE A 645 -6.60 -26.62 -13.10
N THR A 646 -5.82 -25.63 -13.50
CA THR A 646 -4.49 -25.83 -14.09
C THR A 646 -3.45 -25.06 -13.29
N LYS A 647 -2.21 -25.54 -13.35
CA LYS A 647 -1.03 -24.82 -12.87
C LYS A 647 0.20 -25.31 -13.62
N ASP A 648 0.95 -24.43 -14.27
CA ASP A 648 2.23 -24.84 -14.85
C ASP A 648 3.21 -25.27 -13.73
N ARG A 649 3.60 -26.56 -13.73
CA ARG A 649 4.55 -27.10 -12.75
C ARG A 649 5.93 -27.32 -13.35
N THR A 650 6.18 -26.90 -14.58
CA THR A 650 7.44 -27.18 -15.28
C THR A 650 8.66 -26.71 -14.49
N ALA A 651 8.59 -25.51 -13.89
CA ALA A 651 9.65 -24.98 -13.04
C ALA A 651 9.77 -25.74 -11.70
N ASP A 652 8.66 -26.09 -11.06
CA ASP A 652 8.64 -26.89 -9.83
C ASP A 652 9.34 -28.25 -10.06
N ILE A 653 8.99 -28.93 -11.16
CA ILE A 653 9.50 -30.24 -11.55
C ILE A 653 10.99 -30.19 -11.94
N ALA A 654 11.41 -29.16 -12.68
CA ALA A 654 12.82 -28.97 -13.03
C ALA A 654 13.71 -28.84 -11.78
N ASN A 655 13.16 -28.32 -10.68
CA ASN A 655 13.85 -28.20 -9.39
C ASN A 655 13.68 -29.45 -8.50
N GLY A 656 13.19 -30.57 -9.05
CA GLY A 656 13.02 -31.83 -8.32
C GLY A 656 11.87 -31.83 -7.30
N ARG A 657 10.95 -30.85 -7.38
CA ARG A 657 9.81 -30.73 -6.46
C ARG A 657 8.53 -31.22 -7.12
N PHE A 658 7.60 -31.68 -6.29
CA PHE A 658 6.26 -32.11 -6.71
C PHE A 658 6.29 -33.08 -7.91
N ILE A 659 7.02 -34.19 -7.77
CA ILE A 659 7.03 -35.26 -8.78
C ILE A 659 6.14 -36.39 -8.25
N ASP A 660 4.89 -36.44 -8.68
CA ASP A 660 3.98 -37.54 -8.35
C ASP A 660 3.86 -38.51 -9.54
N ARG A 661 4.57 -39.63 -9.44
CA ARG A 661 4.52 -40.72 -10.44
C ARG A 661 3.38 -41.71 -10.17
N THR A 662 2.73 -41.59 -9.02
CA THR A 662 1.65 -42.47 -8.60
C THR A 662 0.34 -42.00 -9.21
N TYR A 663 0.01 -40.71 -9.07
CA TYR A 663 -1.27 -40.16 -9.54
C TYR A 663 -1.13 -39.23 -10.75
N GLY A 664 0.07 -38.73 -11.07
CA GLY A 664 0.24 -37.70 -12.09
C GLY A 664 -0.63 -36.48 -11.76
N VAL A 665 -1.21 -35.84 -12.77
CA VAL A 665 -2.09 -34.66 -12.66
C VAL A 665 -3.24 -34.84 -11.65
N LEU A 666 -3.71 -36.08 -11.45
CA LEU A 666 -4.79 -36.39 -10.50
C LEU A 666 -4.40 -36.09 -9.04
N GLY A 667 -3.10 -36.19 -8.70
CA GLY A 667 -2.58 -35.94 -7.35
C GLY A 667 -2.44 -34.45 -7.00
N TYR A 668 -2.59 -33.53 -7.96
CA TYR A 668 -2.35 -32.10 -7.76
C TYR A 668 -3.64 -31.33 -7.51
N GLU A 669 -4.43 -31.08 -8.56
CA GLU A 669 -5.61 -30.20 -8.48
C GLU A 669 -6.93 -30.97 -8.39
N TRP A 670 -6.92 -32.28 -8.67
CA TRP A 670 -8.16 -33.07 -8.82
C TRP A 670 -8.97 -33.17 -7.52
N LEU A 671 -8.30 -33.35 -6.37
CA LEU A 671 -9.00 -33.32 -5.07
C LEU A 671 -9.65 -31.96 -4.79
N HIS A 672 -9.03 -30.85 -5.22
CA HIS A 672 -9.66 -29.53 -5.12
C HIS A 672 -10.88 -29.42 -6.02
N MET A 673 -10.80 -29.94 -7.25
CA MET A 673 -11.93 -29.96 -8.18
C MET A 673 -13.10 -30.80 -7.65
N LEU A 674 -12.82 -31.97 -7.04
CA LEU A 674 -13.84 -32.82 -6.43
C LEU A 674 -14.48 -32.20 -5.19
N ALA A 675 -13.73 -31.45 -4.39
CA ALA A 675 -14.27 -30.70 -3.26
C ALA A 675 -15.22 -29.59 -3.72
N VAL A 676 -14.84 -28.87 -4.79
CA VAL A 676 -15.71 -27.87 -5.42
C VAL A 676 -16.95 -28.53 -6.01
N LEU A 677 -16.79 -29.63 -6.77
CA LEU A 677 -17.89 -30.42 -7.34
C LEU A 677 -18.93 -30.80 -6.28
N SER A 678 -18.45 -31.33 -5.15
CA SER A 678 -19.28 -31.77 -4.03
C SER A 678 -20.06 -30.63 -3.38
N ARG A 679 -19.60 -29.39 -3.56
CA ARG A 679 -20.24 -28.20 -2.97
C ARG A 679 -21.18 -27.47 -3.92
N VAL A 680 -20.94 -27.56 -5.23
CA VAL A 680 -21.70 -26.83 -6.25
C VAL A 680 -22.79 -27.66 -6.93
N LEU A 681 -22.69 -29.00 -6.89
CA LEU A 681 -23.73 -29.89 -7.38
C LEU A 681 -24.66 -30.39 -6.25
N PRO A 682 -25.93 -30.70 -6.56
CA PRO A 682 -26.83 -31.41 -5.66
C PRO A 682 -26.25 -32.75 -5.18
N ALA A 683 -26.46 -33.09 -3.91
CA ALA A 683 -25.94 -34.32 -3.29
C ALA A 683 -26.24 -35.61 -4.08
N PRO A 684 -27.45 -35.83 -4.64
CA PRO A 684 -27.72 -37.05 -5.41
C PRO A 684 -26.85 -37.20 -6.67
N LEU A 685 -26.48 -36.09 -7.31
CA LEU A 685 -25.58 -36.11 -8.48
C LEU A 685 -24.12 -36.35 -8.07
N VAL A 686 -23.70 -35.82 -6.92
CA VAL A 686 -22.37 -36.07 -6.35
C VAL A 686 -22.24 -37.55 -5.99
N GLU A 687 -23.24 -38.13 -5.33
CA GLU A 687 -23.32 -39.56 -5.02
C GLU A 687 -23.28 -40.41 -6.29
N ALA A 688 -24.05 -40.03 -7.32
CA ALA A 688 -24.05 -40.72 -8.62
C ALA A 688 -22.67 -40.67 -9.30
N TYR A 689 -21.95 -39.54 -9.22
CA TYR A 689 -20.60 -39.43 -9.77
C TYR A 689 -19.62 -40.35 -9.03
N PHE A 690 -19.61 -40.34 -7.70
CA PHE A 690 -18.71 -41.19 -6.92
C PHE A 690 -19.04 -42.68 -7.00
N ALA A 691 -20.31 -43.04 -7.21
CA ALA A 691 -20.73 -44.40 -7.47
C ALA A 691 -20.48 -44.87 -8.92
N SER A 692 -20.18 -43.94 -9.84
CA SER A 692 -19.97 -44.28 -11.25
C SER A 692 -18.68 -45.08 -11.45
N ILE A 693 -18.69 -45.97 -12.44
CA ILE A 693 -17.51 -46.70 -12.88
C ILE A 693 -16.69 -45.77 -13.79
N PRO A 694 -15.42 -45.45 -13.48
CA PRO A 694 -14.68 -44.43 -14.25
C PRO A 694 -14.45 -44.80 -15.72
N GLU A 695 -14.48 -46.08 -16.09
CA GLU A 695 -14.39 -46.57 -17.46
C GLU A 695 -15.56 -46.12 -18.35
N ALA A 696 -16.70 -45.79 -17.75
CA ALA A 696 -17.87 -45.26 -18.45
C ALA A 696 -17.70 -43.79 -18.86
N ALA A 697 -16.68 -43.10 -18.33
CA ALA A 697 -16.36 -41.72 -18.70
C ALA A 697 -15.46 -41.67 -19.95
N GLU A 698 -15.60 -40.58 -20.71
CA GLU A 698 -14.68 -40.24 -21.79
C GLU A 698 -13.45 -39.54 -21.20
N LEU A 699 -12.27 -40.13 -21.41
CA LEU A 699 -11.01 -39.67 -20.83
C LEU A 699 -10.03 -39.24 -21.93
N TRP A 700 -9.57 -37.99 -21.89
CA TRP A 700 -8.46 -37.51 -22.72
C TRP A 700 -7.26 -37.22 -21.85
N ALA A 701 -6.25 -38.09 -21.92
CA ALA A 701 -5.03 -37.97 -21.14
C ALA A 701 -3.83 -37.59 -22.03
N THR A 702 -2.99 -36.70 -21.52
CA THR A 702 -1.66 -36.41 -22.06
C THR A 702 -0.63 -37.07 -21.16
N TYR A 703 0.08 -38.08 -21.69
CA TYR A 703 1.12 -38.79 -20.94
C TYR A 703 2.47 -38.07 -21.05
N ASP A 704 3.20 -37.97 -19.93
CA ASP A 704 4.60 -37.51 -19.91
C ASP A 704 5.47 -38.63 -19.29
N PRO A 705 6.54 -39.08 -19.96
CA PRO A 705 7.39 -40.17 -19.47
C PRO A 705 8.00 -39.96 -18.08
N ARG A 706 8.09 -38.71 -17.60
CA ARG A 706 8.64 -38.34 -16.29
C ARG A 706 7.58 -38.26 -15.19
N LEU A 707 6.31 -38.06 -15.57
CA LEU A 707 5.22 -37.63 -14.67
C LEU A 707 3.94 -38.49 -14.76
N PHE A 708 3.96 -39.60 -15.50
CA PHE A 708 2.80 -40.44 -15.79
C PHE A 708 1.73 -39.73 -16.65
N VAL A 709 0.85 -38.93 -16.05
CA VAL A 709 -0.19 -38.14 -16.76
C VAL A 709 0.00 -36.67 -16.41
N ALA A 710 0.19 -35.83 -17.42
CA ALA A 710 0.47 -34.41 -17.25
C ALA A 710 -0.76 -33.50 -17.53
N ALA A 711 -1.76 -34.00 -18.25
CA ALA A 711 -3.06 -33.36 -18.39
C ALA A 711 -4.15 -34.40 -18.55
N LEU A 712 -5.33 -34.13 -18.02
CA LEU A 712 -6.49 -35.01 -18.11
C LEU A 712 -7.77 -34.19 -18.24
N THR A 713 -8.63 -34.60 -19.17
CA THR A 713 -10.04 -34.21 -19.22
C THR A 713 -10.90 -35.44 -19.05
N GLU A 714 -11.81 -35.43 -18.09
CA GLU A 714 -12.87 -36.41 -17.88
C GLU A 714 -14.21 -35.77 -18.28
N ARG A 715 -14.96 -36.43 -19.19
CA ARG A 715 -16.36 -36.10 -19.47
C ARG A 715 -17.26 -37.28 -19.15
N THR A 716 -18.33 -37.00 -18.42
CA THR A 716 -19.35 -37.99 -18.09
C THR A 716 -20.74 -37.36 -18.06
N THR A 717 -21.78 -38.20 -18.05
CA THR A 717 -23.16 -37.76 -17.89
C THR A 717 -23.73 -38.38 -16.62
N LEU A 718 -24.29 -37.53 -15.75
CA LEU A 718 -24.94 -37.92 -14.51
C LEU A 718 -26.45 -37.82 -14.74
N ASP A 719 -27.17 -38.90 -14.46
CA ASP A 719 -28.63 -38.96 -14.58
C ASP A 719 -29.22 -39.22 -13.19
N HIS A 720 -30.11 -38.35 -12.72
CA HIS A 720 -30.85 -38.55 -11.47
C HIS A 720 -32.36 -38.26 -11.65
N PRO A 721 -33.28 -39.06 -11.08
CA PRO A 721 -34.72 -38.87 -11.29
C PRO A 721 -35.27 -37.50 -10.86
N SER A 722 -34.72 -36.87 -9.81
CA SER A 722 -35.16 -35.55 -9.32
C SER A 722 -34.38 -34.38 -9.92
N GLU A 723 -33.12 -34.58 -10.31
CA GLU A 723 -32.21 -33.49 -10.75
C GLU A 723 -32.07 -33.46 -12.27
N GLY A 724 -32.59 -34.46 -12.98
CA GLY A 724 -32.46 -34.59 -14.43
C GLY A 724 -31.07 -35.05 -14.86
N ARG A 725 -30.70 -34.66 -16.08
CA ARG A 725 -29.45 -35.03 -16.73
C ARG A 725 -28.45 -33.88 -16.67
N THR A 726 -27.25 -34.14 -16.13
CA THR A 726 -26.15 -33.19 -16.06
C THR A 726 -24.93 -33.73 -16.80
N ARG A 727 -24.40 -32.96 -17.76
CA ARG A 727 -23.09 -33.25 -18.38
C ARG A 727 -21.98 -32.68 -17.52
N LEU A 728 -21.08 -33.53 -17.03
CA LEU A 728 -19.95 -33.14 -16.21
C LEU A 728 -18.64 -33.18 -17.02
N GLU A 729 -17.84 -32.12 -16.93
CA GLU A 729 -16.49 -32.02 -17.48
C GLU A 729 -15.50 -31.59 -16.37
N LEU A 730 -14.48 -32.41 -16.13
CA LEU A 730 -13.39 -32.10 -15.21
C LEU A 730 -12.09 -32.05 -16.01
N ALA A 731 -11.35 -30.95 -15.94
CA ALA A 731 -10.09 -30.80 -16.68
C ALA A 731 -8.95 -30.24 -15.80
N SER A 732 -7.75 -30.77 -15.98
CA SER A 732 -6.54 -30.25 -15.34
C SER A 732 -5.30 -30.46 -16.22
N SER A 733 -4.31 -29.57 -16.06
CA SER A 733 -3.00 -29.64 -16.71
C SER A 733 -1.93 -29.11 -15.78
N ILE A 734 -0.78 -29.79 -15.76
CA ILE A 734 0.46 -29.36 -15.11
C ILE A 734 1.54 -28.87 -16.08
N LEU A 735 1.26 -28.85 -17.39
CA LEU A 735 2.16 -28.38 -18.44
C LEU A 735 1.47 -27.29 -19.26
N GLY A 736 1.69 -26.03 -18.88
CA GLY A 736 1.21 -24.81 -19.57
C GLY A 736 -0.32 -24.60 -19.63
N PRO A 737 -0.80 -23.33 -19.61
CA PRO A 737 -2.23 -23.06 -19.76
C PRO A 737 -2.65 -23.03 -21.23
N SER A 738 -3.72 -23.76 -21.58
CA SER A 738 -4.43 -23.67 -22.86
C SER A 738 -5.90 -23.30 -22.62
N ILE A 739 -6.19 -22.09 -22.11
CA ILE A 739 -7.58 -21.63 -21.92
C ILE A 739 -7.74 -20.16 -22.31
N LEU A 740 -8.81 -19.86 -23.05
CA LEU A 740 -9.30 -18.53 -23.41
C LEU A 740 -9.81 -17.79 -22.16
N LEU A 741 -9.26 -16.60 -21.90
CA LEU A 741 -9.68 -15.71 -20.82
C LEU A 741 -11.03 -15.05 -21.15
N GLY A 742 -11.95 -15.00 -20.16
CA GLY A 742 -13.20 -14.24 -20.26
C GLY A 742 -12.98 -12.72 -20.29
N THR A 743 -14.05 -11.95 -20.52
CA THR A 743 -14.02 -10.48 -20.52
C THR A 743 -13.74 -9.91 -19.13
N ALA A 744 -13.07 -8.75 -19.05
CA ALA A 744 -12.74 -8.09 -17.79
C ALA A 744 -14.03 -7.70 -17.04
N PRO A 745 -14.03 -7.69 -15.71
CA PRO A 745 -15.17 -7.17 -14.97
C PRO A 745 -15.49 -5.74 -15.39
N GLN A 746 -16.78 -5.44 -15.51
CA GLN A 746 -17.25 -4.06 -15.63
C GLN A 746 -16.89 -3.34 -14.33
N PRO A 747 -16.26 -2.14 -14.38
CA PRO A 747 -15.86 -1.43 -13.17
C PRO A 747 -17.07 -1.05 -12.32
N ARG A 748 -17.30 -1.77 -11.23
CA ARG A 748 -18.12 -1.38 -10.08
C ARG A 748 -17.20 -1.03 -8.91
N SER A 749 -17.35 0.12 -8.27
CA SER A 749 -16.59 0.39 -7.04
C SER A 749 -16.82 -0.77 -6.05
N PRO A 750 -15.79 -1.50 -5.55
CA PRO A 750 -14.40 -1.09 -5.38
C PRO A 750 -13.35 -2.05 -6.01
N TRP A 751 -13.38 -2.37 -7.32
CA TRP A 751 -12.31 -3.19 -7.93
C TRP A 751 -10.94 -2.46 -7.90
N ARG A 752 -9.99 -2.88 -7.05
CA ARG A 752 -8.59 -2.43 -7.10
C ARG A 752 -7.86 -3.11 -8.26
N ARG A 753 -7.13 -2.35 -9.09
CA ARG A 753 -6.12 -2.91 -10.01
C ARG A 753 -4.75 -2.86 -9.35
N ASP A 754 -4.48 -3.81 -8.45
CA ASP A 754 -3.11 -4.04 -7.98
C ASP A 754 -2.37 -4.92 -9.00
N ILE A 755 -1.23 -4.43 -9.52
CA ILE A 755 -0.45 -5.14 -10.55
C ILE A 755 0.33 -6.27 -9.90
N ARG A 756 -0.31 -7.43 -9.72
CA ARG A 756 0.39 -8.69 -9.47
C ARG A 756 0.79 -9.31 -10.80
N THR A 757 2.06 -9.73 -10.94
CA THR A 757 2.51 -10.56 -12.06
C THR A 757 1.63 -11.81 -12.17
N ALA A 758 1.15 -12.14 -13.38
CA ALA A 758 0.30 -13.31 -13.60
C ALA A 758 0.94 -14.58 -13.02
N ASP A 759 0.24 -15.17 -12.06
CA ASP A 759 0.43 -16.55 -11.61
C ASP A 759 -0.01 -17.52 -12.72
N ASP A 760 0.67 -18.67 -12.81
CA ASP A 760 0.42 -19.71 -13.83
C ASP A 760 -0.77 -20.61 -13.52
N ARG A 761 -1.46 -20.36 -12.40
CA ARG A 761 -2.70 -21.03 -12.00
C ARG A 761 -3.92 -20.47 -12.73
N HIS A 762 -4.82 -21.37 -13.15
CA HIS A 762 -6.17 -21.02 -13.58
C HIS A 762 -7.18 -21.94 -12.93
N ARG A 763 -8.18 -21.38 -12.24
CA ARG A 763 -9.21 -22.13 -11.52
C ARG A 763 -10.59 -21.59 -11.84
N HIS A 764 -11.38 -22.38 -12.55
CA HIS A 764 -12.64 -21.95 -13.11
C HIS A 764 -13.72 -23.02 -12.94
N VAL A 765 -14.92 -22.59 -12.58
CA VAL A 765 -16.12 -23.41 -12.45
C VAL A 765 -17.20 -22.78 -13.30
N ARG A 766 -17.79 -23.55 -14.20
CA ARG A 766 -18.91 -23.12 -15.04
C ARG A 766 -20.08 -24.05 -14.87
N LEU A 767 -21.25 -23.49 -14.59
CA LEU A 767 -22.51 -24.22 -14.48
C LEU A 767 -23.52 -23.62 -15.48
N GLU A 768 -24.32 -24.47 -16.11
CA GLU A 768 -25.43 -24.05 -16.96
C GLU A 768 -26.73 -24.58 -16.37
N THR A 769 -27.67 -23.67 -16.11
CA THR A 769 -29.01 -23.98 -15.61
C THR A 769 -30.02 -23.05 -16.28
N GLY A 770 -31.17 -23.60 -16.69
CA GLY A 770 -32.11 -22.90 -17.56
C GLY A 770 -31.44 -22.38 -18.84
N ASN A 771 -31.50 -21.06 -19.06
CA ASN A 771 -30.84 -20.38 -20.19
C ASN A 771 -29.61 -19.57 -19.74
N THR A 772 -29.17 -19.73 -18.49
CA THR A 772 -28.09 -18.92 -17.89
C THR A 772 -26.84 -19.75 -17.65
N ARG A 773 -25.70 -19.14 -17.98
CA ARG A 773 -24.37 -19.63 -17.66
C ARG A 773 -23.84 -18.88 -16.45
N PHE A 774 -23.43 -19.62 -15.44
CA PHE A 774 -22.78 -19.09 -14.24
C PHE A 774 -21.32 -19.49 -14.26
N THR A 775 -20.45 -18.55 -13.93
CA THR A 775 -19.00 -18.71 -13.99
C THR A 775 -18.41 -18.20 -12.68
N LEU A 776 -17.61 -19.05 -12.03
CA LEU A 776 -16.83 -18.72 -10.83
C LEU A 776 -15.35 -18.87 -11.16
N HIS A 777 -14.62 -17.76 -11.08
CA HIS A 777 -13.16 -17.71 -11.13
C HIS A 777 -12.64 -17.69 -9.69
N LEU A 778 -11.91 -18.74 -9.31
CA LEU A 778 -11.27 -18.84 -8.00
C LEU A 778 -9.85 -18.27 -8.05
N GLU A 779 -9.32 -17.78 -6.92
CA GLU A 779 -7.95 -17.24 -6.83
C GLU A 779 -6.92 -18.22 -7.44
N PRO A 780 -6.06 -17.75 -8.37
CA PRO A 780 -5.95 -16.37 -8.87
C PRO A 780 -6.90 -16.06 -10.05
N VAL A 781 -7.49 -14.86 -10.02
CA VAL A 781 -8.39 -14.38 -11.08
C VAL A 781 -7.63 -13.48 -12.05
N THR A 782 -7.33 -13.98 -13.24
CA THR A 782 -6.65 -13.25 -14.31
C THR A 782 -7.64 -12.50 -15.18
N ALA A 783 -7.45 -11.18 -15.34
CA ALA A 783 -8.24 -10.34 -16.23
C ALA A 783 -7.56 -10.21 -17.62
N PRO A 784 -8.31 -9.81 -18.66
CA PRO A 784 -7.74 -9.40 -19.94
C PRO A 784 -6.60 -8.38 -19.76
N GLY A 785 -5.47 -8.66 -20.42
CA GLY A 785 -4.23 -7.88 -20.26
C GLY A 785 -3.22 -8.50 -19.29
N GLY A 786 -3.53 -9.65 -18.67
CA GLY A 786 -2.54 -10.46 -17.95
C GLY A 786 -2.22 -9.99 -16.52
N TRP A 787 -3.05 -9.14 -15.92
CA TRP A 787 -2.99 -8.81 -14.49
C TRP A 787 -3.99 -9.67 -13.70
N GLN A 788 -3.73 -9.86 -12.41
CA GLN A 788 -4.56 -10.65 -11.52
C GLN A 788 -5.15 -9.79 -10.40
N LEU A 789 -6.33 -10.19 -9.91
CA LEU A 789 -6.87 -9.65 -8.65
C LEU A 789 -5.91 -9.93 -7.47
N GLU A 790 -6.08 -9.18 -6.39
CA GLU A 790 -5.40 -9.41 -5.12
C GLU A 790 -5.61 -10.85 -4.62
N ARG A 791 -4.72 -11.33 -3.74
CA ARG A 791 -4.88 -12.66 -3.12
C ARG A 791 -6.24 -12.73 -2.42
N ASN A 792 -6.79 -13.94 -2.34
CA ASN A 792 -8.08 -14.22 -1.72
C ASN A 792 -9.30 -13.58 -2.41
N HIS A 793 -9.16 -12.98 -3.60
CA HIS A 793 -10.29 -12.47 -4.37
C HIS A 793 -10.74 -13.48 -5.43
N HIS A 794 -12.06 -13.72 -5.49
CA HIS A 794 -12.72 -14.64 -6.43
C HIS A 794 -13.83 -13.89 -7.18
N ARG A 795 -14.06 -14.17 -8.46
CA ARG A 795 -15.05 -13.47 -9.29
C ARG A 795 -16.20 -14.39 -9.69
N LEU A 796 -17.43 -13.92 -9.55
CA LEU A 796 -18.65 -14.62 -9.92
C LEU A 796 -19.36 -13.84 -11.04
N THR A 797 -19.78 -14.53 -12.10
CA THR A 797 -20.60 -13.94 -13.15
C THR A 797 -21.78 -14.81 -13.52
N ALA A 798 -22.85 -14.16 -14.00
CA ALA A 798 -24.01 -14.82 -14.62
C ALA A 798 -24.27 -14.18 -15.99
N GLU A 799 -24.41 -15.00 -17.03
CA GLU A 799 -24.61 -14.58 -18.41
C GLU A 799 -25.80 -15.32 -19.05
N ARG A 800 -26.69 -14.58 -19.71
CA ARG A 800 -27.82 -15.14 -20.46
C ARG A 800 -27.86 -14.49 -21.84
N ASP A 801 -27.96 -15.30 -22.90
CA ASP A 801 -27.98 -14.83 -24.29
C ASP A 801 -26.85 -13.84 -24.66
N ASN A 802 -25.63 -14.13 -24.18
CA ASN A 802 -24.44 -13.27 -24.29
C ASN A 802 -24.56 -11.89 -23.60
N HIS A 803 -25.50 -11.73 -22.67
CA HIS A 803 -25.65 -10.54 -21.84
C HIS A 803 -25.23 -10.84 -20.40
N LEU A 804 -24.36 -9.99 -19.83
CA LEU A 804 -23.90 -10.10 -18.46
C LEU A 804 -25.01 -9.61 -17.51
N LEU A 805 -25.55 -10.53 -16.70
CA LEU A 805 -26.61 -10.27 -15.72
C LEU A 805 -26.05 -9.91 -14.35
N TYR A 806 -24.89 -10.47 -14.00
CA TYR A 806 -24.28 -10.35 -12.68
C TYR A 806 -22.75 -10.42 -12.78
N ASP A 807 -22.05 -9.61 -11.98
CA ASP A 807 -20.58 -9.57 -11.87
C ASP A 807 -20.18 -9.02 -10.50
N GLU A 808 -19.60 -9.87 -9.65
CA GLU A 808 -19.14 -9.53 -8.30
C GLU A 808 -17.79 -10.18 -7.99
N VAL A 809 -16.98 -9.53 -7.15
CA VAL A 809 -15.82 -10.15 -6.51
C VAL A 809 -16.04 -10.26 -5.02
N LEU A 810 -15.71 -11.45 -4.52
CA LEU A 810 -15.77 -11.81 -3.12
C LEU A 810 -14.37 -12.04 -2.58
N GLU A 811 -14.10 -11.50 -1.39
CA GLU A 811 -12.90 -11.79 -0.63
C GLU A 811 -13.14 -13.02 0.26
N ASP A 812 -12.38 -14.08 0.02
CA ASP A 812 -12.32 -15.28 0.86
C ASP A 812 -10.93 -15.89 0.79
N SER A 813 -10.39 -16.29 1.94
CA SER A 813 -9.22 -17.15 2.01
C SER A 813 -9.66 -18.58 2.32
N PRO A 814 -9.91 -19.44 1.31
CA PRO A 814 -10.36 -20.81 1.52
C PRO A 814 -9.52 -21.56 2.56
N LEU A 815 -8.20 -21.36 2.55
CA LEU A 815 -7.28 -21.96 3.51
C LEU A 815 -7.47 -21.44 4.94
N SER A 816 -7.58 -20.11 5.13
CA SER A 816 -7.81 -19.52 6.47
C SER A 816 -9.17 -19.96 7.01
N THR A 817 -10.20 -19.94 6.17
CA THR A 817 -11.55 -20.36 6.54
C THR A 817 -11.59 -21.83 6.97
N ALA A 818 -10.90 -22.72 6.24
CA ALA A 818 -10.80 -24.14 6.56
C ALA A 818 -10.03 -24.39 7.88
N ILE A 819 -8.89 -23.73 8.11
CA ILE A 819 -8.12 -23.88 9.37
C ILE A 819 -8.91 -23.33 10.56
N ARG A 820 -9.62 -22.21 10.41
CA ARG A 820 -10.50 -21.64 11.45
C ARG A 820 -11.66 -22.56 11.79
N TYR A 821 -12.21 -23.25 10.81
CA TYR A 821 -13.21 -24.28 11.03
C TYR A 821 -12.59 -25.48 11.77
N ALA A 822 -11.49 -26.01 11.24
CA ALA A 822 -10.81 -27.18 11.79
C ALA A 822 -10.40 -26.98 13.25
N MET A 823 -9.75 -25.86 13.59
CA MET A 823 -9.34 -25.54 14.96
C MET A 823 -10.55 -25.48 15.91
N ARG A 824 -11.67 -24.89 15.48
CA ARG A 824 -12.89 -24.85 16.29
C ARG A 824 -13.45 -26.25 16.52
N SER A 825 -13.64 -27.00 15.44
CA SER A 825 -14.25 -28.33 15.47
C SER A 825 -13.38 -29.30 16.27
N LEU A 826 -12.06 -29.27 16.09
CA LEU A 826 -11.10 -30.11 16.79
C LEU A 826 -10.94 -29.75 18.28
N LEU A 827 -11.25 -28.52 18.70
CA LEU A 827 -11.17 -28.12 20.11
C LEU A 827 -12.51 -28.19 20.86
N ASP A 828 -13.64 -28.16 20.14
CA ASP A 828 -14.97 -28.43 20.69
C ASP A 828 -15.14 -29.92 21.03
N GLU A 829 -16.06 -30.31 21.89
CA GLU A 829 -16.35 -31.73 22.23
C GLU A 829 -17.45 -32.34 21.33
N ALA A 830 -17.99 -31.56 20.38
CA ALA A 830 -18.98 -32.04 19.42
C ALA A 830 -18.44 -33.19 18.53
N PRO A 831 -19.28 -34.15 18.13
CA PRO A 831 -18.89 -35.19 17.17
C PRO A 831 -18.35 -34.59 15.86
N LEU A 832 -17.28 -35.17 15.34
CA LEU A 832 -16.74 -34.81 14.02
C LEU A 832 -17.37 -35.70 12.94
N PRO A 833 -17.49 -35.20 11.69
CA PRO A 833 -17.76 -36.07 10.56
C PRO A 833 -16.64 -37.11 10.41
N GLU A 834 -16.98 -38.28 9.88
CA GLU A 834 -15.97 -39.26 9.48
C GLU A 834 -15.05 -38.66 8.40
N VAL A 835 -13.80 -39.13 8.38
CA VAL A 835 -12.84 -38.71 7.36
C VAL A 835 -13.31 -39.23 6.01
N ASP A 836 -13.71 -38.31 5.12
CA ASP A 836 -14.14 -38.67 3.78
C ASP A 836 -12.94 -39.01 2.87
N LEU A 837 -12.83 -40.28 2.53
CA LEU A 837 -11.81 -40.82 1.61
C LEU A 837 -12.38 -41.20 0.24
N ILE A 838 -13.67 -40.95 -0.01
CA ILE A 838 -14.32 -41.28 -1.28
C ILE A 838 -13.66 -40.55 -2.47
N PRO A 839 -13.33 -39.23 -2.39
CA PRO A 839 -12.63 -38.54 -3.48
C PRO A 839 -11.26 -39.16 -3.79
N LEU A 840 -10.53 -39.61 -2.77
CA LEU A 840 -9.22 -40.24 -2.94
C LEU A 840 -9.35 -41.61 -3.60
N ARG A 841 -10.37 -42.41 -3.24
CA ARG A 841 -10.69 -43.68 -3.92
C ARG A 841 -11.03 -43.46 -5.41
N ARG A 842 -11.79 -42.41 -5.73
CA ARG A 842 -12.12 -42.05 -7.13
C ARG A 842 -10.86 -41.74 -7.94
N ILE A 843 -9.96 -40.95 -7.38
CA ILE A 843 -8.68 -40.61 -8.04
C ILE A 843 -7.79 -41.84 -8.20
N ALA A 844 -7.74 -42.72 -7.20
CA ALA A 844 -6.98 -43.97 -7.29
C ALA A 844 -7.49 -44.86 -8.43
N ALA A 845 -8.81 -45.04 -8.54
CA ALA A 845 -9.43 -45.82 -9.62
C ALA A 845 -9.17 -45.19 -11.01
N LEU A 846 -9.28 -43.87 -11.14
CA LEU A 846 -8.94 -43.16 -12.38
C LEU A 846 -7.46 -43.35 -12.77
N ALA A 847 -6.56 -43.29 -11.79
CA ALA A 847 -5.13 -43.48 -12.03
C ALA A 847 -4.82 -44.91 -12.52
N GLU A 848 -5.48 -45.93 -11.97
CA GLU A 848 -5.32 -47.33 -12.42
C GLU A 848 -5.75 -47.50 -13.88
N ILE A 849 -6.93 -46.99 -14.26
CA ILE A 849 -7.43 -47.07 -15.64
C ILE A 849 -6.49 -46.35 -16.62
N LEU A 850 -5.95 -45.19 -16.22
CA LEU A 850 -4.99 -44.45 -17.04
C LEU A 850 -3.66 -45.20 -17.19
N ARG A 851 -3.22 -45.98 -16.20
CA ARG A 851 -2.04 -46.84 -16.33
C ARG A 851 -2.30 -47.95 -17.35
N ASP A 852 -3.47 -48.57 -17.29
CA ASP A 852 -3.85 -49.63 -18.23
C ASP A 852 -3.98 -49.12 -19.68
N ARG A 853 -4.34 -47.83 -19.85
CA ARG A 853 -4.47 -47.16 -21.16
C ARG A 853 -3.19 -46.48 -21.65
N ALA A 854 -2.08 -46.59 -20.92
CA ALA A 854 -0.83 -45.93 -21.29
C ALA A 854 -0.23 -46.52 -22.58
N PRO A 855 0.30 -45.70 -23.51
CA PRO A 855 0.88 -46.19 -24.76
C PRO A 855 2.14 -47.04 -24.52
N HIS A 856 2.33 -48.10 -25.32
CA HIS A 856 3.35 -49.15 -25.16
C HIS A 856 4.82 -48.68 -25.12
N ASP A 857 5.13 -47.47 -25.62
CA ASP A 857 6.49 -46.87 -25.59
C ASP A 857 6.76 -46.04 -24.32
N THR A 858 5.82 -45.98 -23.39
CA THR A 858 6.03 -45.33 -22.09
C THR A 858 6.71 -46.33 -21.15
N PRO A 859 7.87 -46.03 -20.53
CA PRO A 859 8.54 -46.97 -19.64
C PRO A 859 7.56 -47.43 -18.55
N ALA A 860 7.48 -48.74 -18.30
CA ALA A 860 6.58 -49.30 -17.30
C ALA A 860 6.81 -48.60 -15.96
N PHE A 861 5.82 -47.83 -15.50
CA PHE A 861 5.81 -47.21 -14.18
C PHE A 861 5.66 -48.31 -13.13
N THR A 862 6.76 -49.00 -12.84
CA THR A 862 6.82 -49.97 -11.76
C THR A 862 6.76 -49.17 -10.47
N VAL A 863 5.68 -49.34 -9.71
CA VAL A 863 5.60 -48.88 -8.31
C VAL A 863 6.60 -49.75 -7.54
N THR A 864 7.86 -49.32 -7.49
CA THR A 864 8.83 -49.93 -6.60
C THR A 864 8.52 -49.44 -5.18
N ASN A 865 8.02 -50.34 -4.34
CA ASN A 865 8.04 -50.18 -2.89
C ASN A 865 9.50 -50.01 -2.44
N GLN A 866 9.95 -48.77 -2.27
CA GLN A 866 11.13 -48.42 -1.47
C GLN A 866 10.82 -47.20 -0.62
#